data_AF-A0A2A6PRW2-F1
#
_entry.id   AF-A0A2A6PRW2-F1
#
_cell.length_a   1.000
_cell.length_b   1.000
_cell.length_c   1.000
_cell.angle_alpha   90.00
_cell.angle_beta   90.00
_cell.angle_gamma   90.00
#
_symmetry.space_group_name_H-M   'P 1'
#
loop_
_entity.id
_entity.type
_entity.pdbx_description
1 polymer ?
#
loop_
_entity_poly.entity_id
_entity_poly.type
_entity_poly.pdbx_seq_one_letter_code
_entity_poly.pdbx_strand_id
1 'polypeptide(L)'
;MENVDKSEASGDIAGIALSLSGGGLRATFFHLGVVAALRDWSLNGQSGLSLLRKIYSVSGGSITAAFILSRWNELHGSDEEFQRTIRALKEFGGAGVRGRLIRRWILAWVFLLPRKVMGGRAAFLEREYNRLFGDTRFRDVYLKTPAAPDLETLATSFTTGQLCSLSRRGFHRGFPSTATPSLPGRDLITLKKAVAISSAFPPLFPPVLVTKESFSYPDEATFHPPKELLSDGGVFDNLGLVKSLADNDSNMIVVSDAGAKFDWRLKQRFRWIFQRAVRSTDIMMSEMAKSTLALARVNNPVVCSITSITGGRFEYLSSAAQEQLPFVRTDLDIFSPREIDSLIAHGYGVCSHELSLRGFLQNGKDSLPNICAQTILGEQDGSRLQNLVSELRKSAKRKLGFFDWSDPMPSIGLGILVGAILFAFCLVPITIGHLRFIIADQDRRLKEDKVMRAKLDYACHGVSAAALKDEAWTKVQLGDYEEASKTAASVQECSRNDPDPFNTLGSVAFLQGKYKDAVPLFRSAYDLLPSPYFAANLAESLMESAGLAAGTEESRARREAIQFYRNLQSETSAQLSSQRILYKLAKASFYEKDYVEAKRLIVQVSTSYSEEGAKGQARILESAILLAQPSQSENRTAESVFTEGVNADPKFWRQIFLGGRKNRSDPYDNIVRVLGDKAKIWLEK
;
A
#
# COMPACT_ATOMS: atom_id res chain seq x y z
N MET A 1 -32.39 -47.05 -17.23
CA MET A 1 -32.57 -47.22 -18.69
C MET A 1 -33.76 -46.36 -19.08
N GLU A 2 -33.49 -45.14 -19.50
CA GLU A 2 -34.43 -44.30 -20.22
C GLU A 2 -33.71 -43.96 -21.52
N ASN A 3 -34.32 -44.37 -22.64
CA ASN A 3 -33.78 -44.19 -23.98
C ASN A 3 -33.75 -42.69 -24.29
N VAL A 4 -32.60 -42.05 -24.09
CA VAL A 4 -32.30 -40.79 -24.78
C VAL A 4 -32.05 -41.17 -26.23
N ASP A 5 -32.90 -40.64 -27.11
CA ASP A 5 -32.82 -40.80 -28.56
C ASP A 5 -31.40 -40.54 -29.05
N LYS A 6 -30.75 -41.58 -29.58
CA LYS A 6 -29.41 -41.51 -30.18
C LYS A 6 -29.40 -40.80 -31.54
N SER A 7 -30.54 -40.30 -32.02
CA SER A 7 -30.73 -39.74 -33.36
C SER A 7 -30.58 -38.22 -33.46
N GLU A 8 -30.56 -37.47 -32.34
CA GLU A 8 -30.42 -35.99 -32.37
C GLU A 8 -28.99 -35.48 -32.14
N ALA A 9 -28.03 -36.32 -31.75
CA ALA A 9 -26.67 -35.89 -31.41
C ALA A 9 -25.77 -35.58 -32.62
N SER A 10 -26.24 -35.80 -33.85
CA SER A 10 -25.51 -35.55 -35.09
C SER A 10 -26.04 -34.33 -35.85
N GLY A 11 -26.34 -33.23 -35.15
CA GLY A 11 -26.41 -31.92 -35.80
C GLY A 11 -25.00 -31.53 -36.29
N ASP A 12 -24.91 -30.86 -37.45
CA ASP A 12 -23.63 -30.34 -37.95
C ASP A 12 -23.02 -29.38 -36.90
N ILE A 13 -21.96 -29.80 -36.22
CA ILE A 13 -21.23 -28.94 -35.27
C ILE A 13 -20.52 -27.85 -36.08
N ALA A 14 -21.02 -26.62 -35.99
CA ALA A 14 -20.53 -25.46 -36.73
C ALA A 14 -19.46 -24.67 -35.95
N GLY A 15 -19.43 -24.85 -34.61
CA GLY A 15 -18.45 -24.21 -33.75
C GLY A 15 -18.52 -24.64 -32.30
N ILE A 16 -17.36 -24.63 -31.65
CA ILE A 16 -17.19 -25.01 -30.25
C ILE A 16 -16.85 -23.78 -29.40
N ALA A 17 -17.58 -23.62 -28.30
CA ALA A 17 -17.21 -22.75 -27.19
C ALA A 17 -16.56 -23.57 -26.09
N LEU A 18 -15.29 -23.25 -25.76
CA LEU A 18 -14.55 -23.93 -24.70
C LEU A 18 -14.46 -23.05 -23.46
N SER A 19 -15.00 -23.54 -22.35
CA SER A 19 -14.95 -22.89 -21.05
C SER A 19 -13.90 -23.57 -20.16
N LEU A 20 -12.86 -22.82 -19.75
CA LEU A 20 -11.74 -23.30 -18.95
C LEU A 20 -11.76 -22.67 -17.55
N SER A 21 -12.04 -23.51 -16.56
CA SER A 21 -12.24 -23.07 -15.18
C SER A 21 -10.97 -22.54 -14.47
N GLY A 22 -11.16 -21.86 -13.35
CA GLY A 22 -10.08 -21.50 -12.43
C GLY A 22 -9.53 -22.69 -11.62
N GLY A 23 -8.37 -22.47 -10.98
CA GLY A 23 -7.71 -23.50 -10.14
C GLY A 23 -6.17 -23.53 -10.19
N GLY A 24 -5.54 -22.45 -10.64
CA GLY A 24 -4.08 -22.31 -10.76
C GLY A 24 -3.41 -23.40 -11.61
N LEU A 25 -2.19 -23.82 -11.27
CA LEU A 25 -1.42 -24.75 -12.12
C LEU A 25 -2.09 -26.11 -12.30
N ARG A 26 -2.86 -26.58 -11.32
CA ARG A 26 -3.64 -27.82 -11.46
C ARG A 26 -4.61 -27.71 -12.63
N ALA A 27 -5.37 -26.61 -12.67
CA ALA A 27 -6.29 -26.31 -13.76
C ALA A 27 -5.53 -26.17 -15.07
N THR A 28 -4.41 -25.44 -15.09
CA THR A 28 -3.57 -25.26 -16.28
C THR A 28 -3.22 -26.59 -16.95
N PHE A 29 -2.71 -27.56 -16.18
CA PHE A 29 -2.28 -28.85 -16.72
C PHE A 29 -3.44 -29.79 -17.08
N PHE A 30 -4.51 -29.78 -16.28
CA PHE A 30 -5.72 -30.54 -16.64
C PHE A 30 -6.34 -30.03 -17.95
N HIS A 31 -6.46 -28.71 -18.12
CA HIS A 31 -6.99 -28.10 -19.34
C HIS A 31 -6.09 -28.36 -20.55
N LEU A 32 -4.77 -28.42 -20.37
CA LEU A 32 -3.86 -28.80 -21.45
C LEU A 32 -4.15 -30.21 -21.96
N GLY A 33 -4.51 -31.14 -21.07
CA GLY A 33 -4.99 -32.47 -21.43
C GLY A 33 -6.28 -32.45 -22.25
N VAL A 34 -7.26 -31.65 -21.84
CA VAL A 34 -8.52 -31.46 -22.59
C VAL A 34 -8.27 -30.90 -23.98
N VAL A 35 -7.36 -29.93 -24.11
CA VAL A 35 -6.99 -29.32 -25.39
C VAL A 35 -6.27 -30.33 -26.28
N ALA A 36 -5.41 -31.17 -25.72
CA ALA A 36 -4.79 -32.28 -26.45
C ALA A 36 -5.85 -33.29 -26.95
N ALA A 37 -6.89 -33.57 -26.16
CA ALA A 37 -8.00 -34.43 -26.61
C ALA A 37 -8.80 -33.80 -27.75
N LEU A 38 -9.07 -32.49 -27.69
CA LEU A 38 -9.72 -31.75 -28.78
C LEU A 38 -8.87 -31.67 -30.05
N ARG A 39 -7.53 -31.62 -29.92
CA ARG A 39 -6.60 -31.69 -31.05
C ARG A 39 -6.68 -33.03 -31.76
N ASP A 40 -6.68 -34.11 -30.99
CA ASP A 40 -6.65 -35.47 -31.50
C ASP A 40 -8.03 -35.94 -31.98
N TRP A 41 -9.10 -35.33 -31.48
CA TRP A 41 -10.44 -35.57 -31.96
C TRP A 41 -10.66 -34.89 -33.31
N SER A 42 -11.28 -35.63 -34.24
CA SER A 42 -11.64 -35.17 -35.57
C SER A 42 -13.12 -35.43 -35.84
N LEU A 43 -13.78 -34.44 -36.42
CA LEU A 43 -15.15 -34.52 -36.91
C LEU A 43 -15.19 -33.99 -38.35
N ASN A 44 -15.75 -34.78 -39.28
CA ASN A 44 -15.84 -34.40 -40.69
C ASN A 44 -14.50 -33.97 -41.33
N GLY A 45 -13.39 -34.61 -40.92
CA GLY A 45 -12.04 -34.30 -41.40
C GLY A 45 -11.40 -33.03 -40.83
N GLN A 46 -12.08 -32.34 -39.89
CA GLN A 46 -11.54 -31.21 -39.16
C GLN A 46 -11.20 -31.61 -37.73
N SER A 47 -10.04 -31.16 -37.22
CA SER A 47 -9.73 -31.33 -35.80
C SER A 47 -10.68 -30.52 -34.93
N GLY A 48 -10.94 -30.97 -33.70
CA GLY A 48 -11.74 -30.22 -32.73
C GLY A 48 -11.16 -28.83 -32.42
N LEU A 49 -9.84 -28.65 -32.50
CA LEU A 49 -9.22 -27.33 -32.40
C LEU A 49 -9.63 -26.41 -33.54
N SER A 50 -9.75 -26.92 -34.77
CA SER A 50 -10.17 -26.13 -35.92
C SER A 50 -11.64 -25.70 -35.85
N LEU A 51 -12.46 -26.44 -35.09
CA LEU A 51 -13.85 -26.09 -34.81
C LEU A 51 -14.00 -25.09 -33.65
N LEU A 52 -12.91 -24.76 -32.95
CA LEU A 52 -12.95 -23.88 -31.80
C LEU A 52 -13.17 -22.42 -32.23
N ARG A 53 -14.28 -21.83 -31.79
CA ARG A 53 -14.66 -20.44 -32.13
C ARG A 53 -14.34 -19.47 -31.02
N LYS A 54 -14.61 -19.88 -29.78
CA LYS A 54 -14.43 -19.06 -28.59
C LYS A 54 -13.85 -19.83 -27.42
N ILE A 55 -13.01 -19.16 -26.64
CA ILE A 55 -12.51 -19.67 -25.37
C ILE A 55 -12.87 -18.68 -24.27
N TYR A 56 -13.54 -19.16 -23.23
CA TYR A 56 -13.78 -18.44 -21.99
C TYR A 56 -12.85 -19.00 -20.93
N SER A 57 -12.08 -18.15 -20.26
CA SER A 57 -11.03 -18.65 -19.37
C SER A 57 -10.95 -17.86 -18.07
N VAL A 58 -10.62 -18.59 -17.00
CA VAL A 58 -10.49 -18.04 -15.65
C VAL A 58 -9.18 -18.50 -15.02
N SER A 59 -8.38 -17.60 -14.47
CA SER A 59 -7.24 -17.92 -13.61
C SER A 59 -6.27 -18.93 -14.26
N GLY A 60 -6.13 -20.14 -13.68
CA GLY A 60 -5.33 -21.22 -14.25
C GLY A 60 -5.73 -21.64 -15.67
N GLY A 61 -7.02 -21.56 -16.00
CA GLY A 61 -7.54 -21.72 -17.36
C GLY A 61 -7.07 -20.63 -18.31
N SER A 62 -6.91 -19.40 -17.85
CA SER A 62 -6.38 -18.29 -18.67
C SER A 62 -4.91 -18.47 -19.01
N ILE A 63 -4.13 -19.14 -18.15
CA ILE A 63 -2.74 -19.51 -18.47
C ILE A 63 -2.72 -20.43 -19.70
N THR A 64 -3.53 -21.50 -19.67
CA THR A 64 -3.62 -22.45 -20.79
C THR A 64 -4.22 -21.81 -22.04
N ALA A 65 -5.28 -21.03 -21.90
CA ALA A 65 -5.96 -20.37 -23.02
C ALA A 65 -5.04 -19.38 -23.74
N ALA A 66 -4.35 -18.50 -23.01
CA ALA A 66 -3.41 -17.55 -23.58
C ALA A 66 -2.19 -18.26 -24.19
N PHE A 67 -1.73 -19.35 -23.57
CA PHE A 67 -0.65 -20.18 -24.12
C PHE A 67 -1.02 -20.76 -25.47
N ILE A 68 -2.21 -21.36 -25.56
CA ILE A 68 -2.74 -21.94 -26.79
C ILE A 68 -2.93 -20.88 -27.87
N LEU A 69 -3.54 -19.75 -27.51
CA LEU A 69 -3.74 -18.64 -28.43
C LEU A 69 -2.40 -18.15 -28.99
N SER A 70 -1.40 -17.92 -28.13
CA SER A 70 -0.08 -17.41 -28.53
C SER A 70 0.72 -18.34 -29.45
N ARG A 71 0.38 -19.63 -29.50
CA ARG A 71 1.11 -20.70 -30.20
C ARG A 71 0.17 -21.52 -31.10
N TRP A 72 -0.92 -20.91 -31.56
CA TRP A 72 -2.02 -21.61 -32.24
C TRP A 72 -1.57 -22.45 -33.45
N ASN A 73 -0.67 -21.91 -34.28
CA ASN A 73 -0.16 -22.61 -35.46
C ASN A 73 0.69 -23.83 -35.08
N GLU A 74 1.59 -23.68 -34.12
CA GLU A 74 2.47 -24.77 -33.63
C GLU A 74 1.65 -25.92 -33.05
N LEU A 75 0.50 -25.62 -32.44
CA LEU A 75 -0.38 -26.63 -31.86
C LEU A 75 -1.16 -27.45 -32.91
N HIS A 76 -1.34 -26.90 -34.11
CA HIS A 76 -1.86 -27.63 -35.28
C HIS A 76 -0.76 -28.40 -36.03
N GLY A 77 0.49 -28.22 -35.64
CA GLY A 77 1.65 -28.90 -36.22
C GLY A 77 1.72 -30.39 -35.88
N SER A 78 2.87 -30.99 -36.20
CA SER A 78 3.12 -32.41 -35.92
C SER A 78 3.10 -32.71 -34.43
N ASP A 79 3.00 -33.99 -34.06
CA ASP A 79 3.04 -34.40 -32.65
C ASP A 79 4.34 -33.97 -31.96
N GLU A 80 5.47 -33.96 -32.66
CA GLU A 80 6.77 -33.49 -32.15
C GLU A 80 6.79 -31.97 -31.93
N GLU A 81 6.19 -31.21 -32.83
CA GLU A 81 6.06 -29.75 -32.68
C GLU A 81 5.19 -29.42 -31.47
N PHE A 82 4.03 -30.06 -31.36
CA PHE A 82 3.16 -29.93 -30.20
C PHE A 82 3.90 -30.25 -28.89
N GLN A 83 4.68 -31.35 -28.83
CA GLN A 83 5.51 -31.68 -27.65
C GLN A 83 6.48 -30.57 -27.28
N ARG A 84 7.20 -30.05 -28.28
CA ARG A 84 8.21 -29.02 -28.08
C ARG A 84 7.57 -27.75 -27.55
N THR A 85 6.41 -27.38 -28.10
CA THR A 85 5.65 -26.21 -27.67
C THR A 85 5.22 -26.34 -26.22
N ILE A 86 4.49 -27.42 -25.84
CA ILE A 86 3.96 -27.56 -24.48
C ILE A 86 5.04 -27.70 -23.39
N ARG A 87 6.28 -28.09 -23.76
CA ARG A 87 7.40 -28.20 -22.81
C ARG A 87 7.64 -26.88 -22.07
N ALA A 88 7.52 -25.74 -22.75
CA ALA A 88 7.66 -24.43 -22.13
C ALA A 88 6.62 -24.20 -21.00
N LEU A 89 5.39 -24.70 -21.17
CA LEU A 89 4.35 -24.60 -20.14
C LEU A 89 4.62 -25.58 -18.97
N LYS A 90 5.12 -26.79 -19.25
CA LYS A 90 5.54 -27.74 -18.21
C LYS A 90 6.71 -27.17 -17.38
N GLU A 91 7.74 -26.62 -18.04
CA GLU A 91 8.88 -25.96 -17.39
C GLU A 91 8.45 -24.78 -16.52
N PHE A 92 7.47 -24.00 -16.97
CA PHE A 92 6.91 -22.91 -16.18
C PHE A 92 6.27 -23.40 -14.86
N GLY A 93 5.51 -24.50 -14.87
CA GLY A 93 4.96 -25.08 -13.63
C GLY A 93 6.02 -25.71 -12.73
N GLY A 94 7.15 -26.16 -13.29
CA GLY A 94 8.31 -26.61 -12.53
C GLY A 94 9.12 -25.48 -11.90
N ALA A 95 8.88 -24.23 -12.28
CA ALA A 95 9.73 -23.11 -11.88
C ALA A 95 9.45 -22.58 -10.46
N GLY A 96 8.29 -22.80 -9.85
CA GLY A 96 8.02 -22.34 -8.47
C GLY A 96 7.75 -20.83 -8.32
N VAL A 97 6.76 -20.32 -9.04
CA VAL A 97 6.38 -18.89 -9.08
C VAL A 97 6.00 -18.35 -7.69
N ARG A 98 5.20 -19.11 -6.92
CA ARG A 98 4.76 -18.72 -5.57
C ARG A 98 5.90 -18.63 -4.57
N GLY A 99 6.84 -19.59 -4.61
CA GLY A 99 8.01 -19.59 -3.72
C GLY A 99 8.82 -18.31 -3.87
N ARG A 100 9.12 -17.91 -5.11
CA ARG A 100 9.79 -16.63 -5.40
C ARG A 100 9.03 -15.42 -4.87
N LEU A 101 7.70 -15.38 -5.05
CA LEU A 101 6.87 -14.29 -4.55
C LEU A 101 6.92 -14.19 -3.03
N ILE A 102 6.71 -15.30 -2.31
CA ILE A 102 6.67 -15.34 -0.85
C ILE A 102 8.04 -14.95 -0.27
N ARG A 103 9.15 -15.48 -0.81
CA ARG A 103 10.51 -15.13 -0.37
C ARG A 103 10.76 -13.64 -0.52
N ARG A 104 10.45 -13.06 -1.68
CA ARG A 104 10.55 -11.61 -1.91
C ARG A 104 9.70 -10.83 -0.90
N TRP A 105 8.46 -11.24 -0.66
CA TRP A 105 7.59 -10.54 0.28
C TRP A 105 8.09 -10.59 1.73
N ILE A 106 8.57 -11.74 2.21
CA ILE A 106 9.14 -11.87 3.56
C ILE A 106 10.37 -10.99 3.70
N LEU A 107 11.27 -11.02 2.72
CA LEU A 107 12.47 -10.19 2.72
C LEU A 107 12.14 -8.70 2.69
N ALA A 108 11.10 -8.29 1.96
CA ALA A 108 10.61 -6.92 1.94
C ALA A 108 10.26 -6.42 3.35
N TRP A 109 9.54 -7.26 4.11
CA TRP A 109 9.11 -6.95 5.47
C TRP A 109 10.27 -6.98 6.46
N VAL A 110 11.12 -8.01 6.40
CA VAL A 110 12.27 -8.17 7.30
C VAL A 110 13.28 -7.03 7.13
N PHE A 111 13.51 -6.57 5.90
CA PHE A 111 14.52 -5.55 5.59
C PHE A 111 13.92 -4.16 5.34
N LEU A 112 12.64 -3.95 5.66
CA LEU A 112 11.92 -2.68 5.47
C LEU A 112 12.15 -2.05 4.08
N LEU A 113 12.33 -2.89 3.06
CA LEU A 113 12.69 -2.43 1.73
C LEU A 113 11.55 -1.57 1.16
N PRO A 114 11.84 -0.41 0.52
CA PRO A 114 10.80 0.48 0.04
C PRO A 114 9.88 -0.25 -0.94
N ARG A 115 8.56 -0.15 -0.75
CA ARG A 115 7.55 -0.78 -1.63
C ARG A 115 7.73 -0.44 -3.11
N LYS A 116 8.28 0.74 -3.41
CA LYS A 116 8.62 1.19 -4.78
C LYS A 116 9.70 0.34 -5.45
N VAL A 117 10.63 -0.26 -4.68
CA VAL A 117 11.75 -1.06 -5.20
C VAL A 117 11.31 -2.49 -5.54
N MET A 118 10.35 -3.05 -4.81
CA MET A 118 9.95 -4.46 -5.00
C MET A 118 8.73 -4.65 -5.94
N GLY A 119 7.93 -3.61 -6.16
CA GLY A 119 6.69 -3.70 -6.92
C GLY A 119 5.56 -4.41 -6.16
N GLY A 120 4.32 -4.28 -6.63
CA GLY A 120 3.16 -4.96 -6.05
C GLY A 120 3.12 -6.47 -6.36
N ARG A 121 2.45 -7.27 -5.52
CA ARG A 121 2.30 -8.73 -5.73
C ARG A 121 1.70 -9.08 -7.10
N ALA A 122 0.73 -8.31 -7.57
CA ALA A 122 0.14 -8.49 -8.89
C ALA A 122 1.11 -8.15 -10.04
N ALA A 123 1.92 -7.10 -9.89
CA ALA A 123 2.96 -6.75 -10.87
C ALA A 123 4.06 -7.82 -10.94
N PHE A 124 4.37 -8.48 -9.82
CA PHE A 124 5.25 -9.65 -9.82
C PHE A 124 4.65 -10.81 -10.63
N LEU A 125 3.36 -11.10 -10.43
CA LEU A 125 2.65 -12.14 -11.18
C LEU A 125 2.68 -11.87 -12.69
N GLU A 126 2.41 -10.64 -13.12
CA GLU A 126 2.54 -10.21 -14.52
C GLU A 126 3.96 -10.42 -15.06
N ARG A 127 4.99 -10.08 -14.28
CA ARG A 127 6.40 -10.29 -14.65
C ARG A 127 6.75 -11.76 -14.82
N GLU A 128 6.16 -12.65 -14.02
CA GLU A 128 6.37 -14.09 -14.16
C GLU A 128 5.70 -14.63 -15.43
N TYR A 129 4.50 -14.15 -15.77
CA TYR A 129 3.84 -14.47 -17.04
C TYR A 129 4.55 -13.90 -18.28
N ASN A 130 5.38 -12.86 -18.12
CA ASN A 130 6.26 -12.38 -19.19
C ASN A 130 7.20 -13.48 -19.73
N ARG A 131 7.55 -14.49 -18.92
CA ARG A 131 8.39 -15.61 -19.39
C ARG A 131 7.69 -16.51 -20.41
N LEU A 132 6.36 -16.58 -20.37
CA LEU A 132 5.55 -17.37 -21.31
C LEU A 132 5.11 -16.58 -22.53
N PHE A 133 4.73 -15.32 -22.32
CA PHE A 133 4.03 -14.52 -23.33
C PHE A 133 4.81 -13.29 -23.82
N GLY A 134 5.93 -12.92 -23.18
CA GLY A 134 6.64 -11.69 -23.48
C GLY A 134 5.72 -10.46 -23.47
N ASP A 135 5.92 -9.56 -24.42
CA ASP A 135 5.07 -8.38 -24.65
C ASP A 135 3.95 -8.61 -25.68
N THR A 136 3.63 -9.87 -26.01
CA THR A 136 2.61 -10.20 -26.99
C THR A 136 1.24 -9.67 -26.57
N ARG A 137 0.60 -8.90 -27.47
CA ARG A 137 -0.77 -8.39 -27.31
C ARG A 137 -1.76 -9.30 -28.00
N PHE A 138 -3.03 -9.23 -27.59
CA PHE A 138 -4.10 -9.96 -28.29
C PHE A 138 -4.08 -9.63 -29.79
N ARG A 139 -4.07 -8.35 -30.15
CA ARG A 139 -4.02 -7.89 -31.55
C ARG A 139 -2.89 -8.55 -32.34
N ASP A 140 -1.69 -8.65 -31.78
CA ASP A 140 -0.52 -9.20 -32.47
C ASP A 140 -0.73 -10.68 -32.83
N VAL A 141 -1.43 -11.43 -31.98
CA VAL A 141 -1.74 -12.83 -32.24
C VAL A 141 -2.73 -12.96 -33.40
N TYR A 142 -3.83 -12.22 -33.40
CA TYR A 142 -4.84 -12.34 -34.48
C TYR A 142 -4.36 -11.74 -35.81
N LEU A 143 -3.37 -10.85 -35.80
CA LEU A 143 -2.67 -10.42 -37.02
C LEU A 143 -1.85 -11.55 -37.64
N LYS A 144 -1.18 -12.36 -36.80
CA LYS A 144 -0.38 -13.52 -37.25
C LYS A 144 -1.25 -14.74 -37.58
N THR A 145 -2.32 -14.92 -36.83
CA THR A 145 -3.19 -16.10 -36.91
C THR A 145 -4.66 -15.68 -36.85
N PRO A 146 -5.24 -15.23 -37.97
CA PRO A 146 -6.65 -14.81 -38.02
C PRO A 146 -7.65 -15.94 -37.73
N ALA A 147 -7.25 -17.20 -37.95
CA ALA A 147 -8.05 -18.39 -37.70
C ALA A 147 -8.08 -18.83 -36.22
N ALA A 148 -7.35 -18.14 -35.33
CA ALA A 148 -7.36 -18.43 -33.91
C ALA A 148 -8.73 -18.12 -33.28
N PRO A 149 -9.16 -18.87 -32.25
CA PRO A 149 -10.43 -18.64 -31.55
C PRO A 149 -10.41 -17.31 -30.81
N ASP A 150 -11.57 -16.67 -30.68
CA ASP A 150 -11.73 -15.47 -29.86
C ASP A 150 -11.58 -15.85 -28.37
N LEU A 151 -10.54 -15.33 -27.71
CA LEU A 151 -10.28 -15.54 -26.29
C LEU A 151 -10.90 -14.43 -25.43
N GLU A 152 -11.82 -14.80 -24.55
CA GLU A 152 -12.36 -13.99 -23.47
C GLU A 152 -11.69 -14.39 -22.15
N THR A 153 -10.75 -13.56 -21.68
CA THR A 153 -10.12 -13.73 -20.37
C THR A 153 -10.98 -13.04 -19.31
N LEU A 154 -11.55 -13.81 -18.39
CA LEU A 154 -12.56 -13.31 -17.47
C LEU A 154 -11.93 -12.78 -16.17
N ALA A 155 -12.51 -11.70 -15.65
CA ALA A 155 -12.11 -11.04 -14.42
C ALA A 155 -13.34 -10.58 -13.64
N THR A 156 -13.17 -10.25 -12.37
CA THR A 156 -14.23 -9.67 -11.55
C THR A 156 -13.86 -8.26 -11.13
N SER A 157 -14.74 -7.31 -11.38
CA SER A 157 -14.58 -5.94 -10.87
C SER A 157 -14.88 -5.89 -9.37
N PHE A 158 -13.90 -5.43 -8.59
CA PHE A 158 -14.07 -5.09 -7.18
C PHE A 158 -14.66 -3.69 -6.99
N THR A 159 -14.67 -2.86 -8.04
CA THR A 159 -15.28 -1.53 -8.00
C THR A 159 -16.80 -1.61 -8.19
N THR A 160 -17.28 -2.42 -9.15
CA THR A 160 -18.70 -2.51 -9.51
C THR A 160 -19.35 -3.85 -9.16
N GLY A 161 -18.57 -4.88 -8.81
CA GLY A 161 -19.07 -6.23 -8.55
C GLY A 161 -19.49 -7.01 -9.80
N GLN A 162 -19.20 -6.49 -11.00
CA GLN A 162 -19.61 -7.10 -12.26
C GLN A 162 -18.55 -8.03 -12.84
N LEU A 163 -19.01 -8.95 -13.69
CA LEU A 163 -18.15 -9.72 -14.59
C LEU A 163 -17.46 -8.78 -15.58
N CYS A 164 -16.18 -9.00 -15.81
CA CYS A 164 -15.40 -8.31 -16.83
C CYS A 164 -14.78 -9.33 -17.78
N SER A 165 -14.59 -8.95 -19.04
CA SER A 165 -13.84 -9.75 -20.00
C SER A 165 -12.80 -8.91 -20.72
N LEU A 166 -11.64 -9.52 -20.95
CA LEU A 166 -10.52 -8.95 -21.67
C LEU A 166 -10.27 -9.81 -22.91
N SER A 167 -10.42 -9.22 -24.09
CA SER A 167 -10.24 -9.90 -25.38
C SER A 167 -9.71 -8.95 -26.44
N ARG A 168 -9.49 -9.45 -27.66
CA ARG A 168 -9.07 -8.61 -28.82
C ARG A 168 -10.02 -7.46 -29.13
N ARG A 169 -11.27 -7.54 -28.65
CA ARG A 169 -12.30 -6.52 -28.81
C ARG A 169 -12.17 -5.41 -27.76
N GLY A 170 -11.30 -5.60 -26.78
CA GLY A 170 -10.99 -4.67 -25.69
C GLY A 170 -11.46 -5.19 -24.34
N PHE A 171 -11.75 -4.25 -23.45
CA PHE A 171 -12.27 -4.49 -22.12
C PHE A 171 -13.80 -4.35 -22.12
N HIS A 172 -14.49 -5.39 -21.66
CA HIS A 172 -15.94 -5.38 -21.49
C HIS A 172 -16.29 -5.52 -20.01
N ARG A 173 -17.32 -4.78 -19.57
CA ARG A 173 -17.90 -4.89 -18.24
C ARG A 173 -19.38 -5.25 -18.36
N GLY A 174 -19.81 -6.25 -17.59
CA GLY A 174 -21.18 -6.76 -17.62
C GLY A 174 -21.45 -7.69 -18.81
N PHE A 175 -22.73 -8.04 -18.95
CA PHE A 175 -23.23 -8.87 -20.06
C PHE A 175 -23.44 -8.03 -21.32
N PRO A 176 -23.49 -8.64 -22.52
CA PRO A 176 -23.75 -7.91 -23.78
C PRO A 176 -24.98 -6.97 -23.72
N SER A 177 -26.03 -7.33 -22.98
CA SER A 177 -27.26 -6.53 -22.79
C SER A 177 -27.11 -5.31 -21.86
N THR A 178 -26.04 -5.27 -21.05
CA THR A 178 -25.74 -4.23 -20.05
C THR A 178 -24.35 -3.60 -20.28
N ALA A 179 -23.67 -4.01 -21.34
CA ALA A 179 -22.30 -3.65 -21.61
C ALA A 179 -22.21 -2.20 -22.10
N THR A 180 -21.24 -1.48 -21.54
CA THR A 180 -20.76 -0.23 -22.15
C THR A 180 -20.14 -0.57 -23.51
N PRO A 181 -20.37 0.22 -24.57
CA PRO A 181 -19.80 -0.05 -25.89
C PRO A 181 -18.28 -0.20 -25.78
N SER A 182 -17.74 -1.35 -26.18
CA SER A 182 -16.31 -1.50 -26.42
C SER A 182 -15.94 -0.59 -27.59
N LEU A 183 -14.97 0.28 -27.41
CA LEU A 183 -14.39 1.02 -28.53
C LEU A 183 -13.59 0.02 -29.39
N PRO A 184 -14.07 -0.35 -30.59
CA PRO A 184 -13.37 -1.33 -31.41
C PRO A 184 -12.05 -0.74 -31.89
N GLY A 185 -10.95 -1.51 -31.76
CA GLY A 185 -9.76 -1.27 -32.59
C GLY A 185 -8.50 -0.70 -31.91
N ARG A 186 -8.39 -0.68 -30.58
CA ARG A 186 -7.13 -0.26 -29.90
C ARG A 186 -6.70 -1.20 -28.77
N ASP A 187 -6.74 -2.50 -29.02
CA ASP A 187 -6.42 -3.45 -27.96
C ASP A 187 -4.90 -3.53 -27.70
N LEU A 188 -4.45 -2.72 -26.74
CA LEU A 188 -3.06 -2.66 -26.29
C LEU A 188 -2.76 -3.66 -25.17
N ILE A 189 -3.74 -4.42 -24.68
CA ILE A 189 -3.50 -5.31 -23.56
C ILE A 189 -2.64 -6.50 -23.97
N THR A 190 -1.60 -6.74 -23.17
CA THR A 190 -0.72 -7.89 -23.32
C THR A 190 -1.38 -9.13 -22.73
N LEU A 191 -1.10 -10.31 -23.32
CA LEU A 191 -1.58 -11.58 -22.79
C LEU A 191 -1.14 -11.76 -21.32
N LYS A 192 0.11 -11.42 -20.99
CA LYS A 192 0.61 -11.48 -19.61
C LYS A 192 -0.23 -10.65 -18.63
N LYS A 193 -0.71 -9.48 -19.03
CA LYS A 193 -1.51 -8.59 -18.17
C LYS A 193 -2.92 -9.14 -17.99
N ALA A 194 -3.57 -9.60 -19.06
CA ALA A 194 -4.88 -10.23 -18.98
C ALA A 194 -4.87 -11.49 -18.10
N VAL A 195 -3.88 -12.37 -18.29
CA VAL A 195 -3.70 -13.57 -17.46
C VAL A 195 -3.37 -13.19 -16.02
N ALA A 196 -2.55 -12.17 -15.77
CA ALA A 196 -2.26 -11.68 -14.42
C ALA A 196 -3.50 -11.15 -13.70
N ILE A 197 -4.36 -10.40 -14.40
CA ILE A 197 -5.64 -9.91 -13.87
C ILE A 197 -6.54 -11.09 -13.50
N SER A 198 -6.74 -12.02 -14.44
CA SER A 198 -7.60 -13.19 -14.21
C SER A 198 -7.05 -14.16 -13.17
N SER A 199 -5.73 -14.14 -12.91
CA SER A 199 -5.07 -14.96 -11.87
C SER A 199 -4.92 -14.25 -10.52
N ALA A 200 -5.42 -13.02 -10.36
CA ALA A 200 -5.24 -12.20 -9.15
C ALA A 200 -6.18 -12.65 -8.01
N PHE A 201 -6.02 -13.90 -7.56
CA PHE A 201 -6.85 -14.55 -6.55
C PHE A 201 -6.83 -13.77 -5.22
N PRO A 202 -7.98 -13.24 -4.75
CA PRO A 202 -8.04 -12.18 -3.73
C PRO A 202 -7.28 -12.48 -2.42
N PRO A 203 -7.33 -13.71 -1.86
CA PRO A 203 -6.58 -14.01 -0.66
C PRO A 203 -5.07 -13.77 -0.82
N LEU A 204 -4.50 -14.10 -1.99
CA LEU A 204 -3.05 -14.09 -2.23
C LEU A 204 -2.56 -12.86 -3.01
N PHE A 205 -3.39 -12.28 -3.86
CA PHE A 205 -3.03 -11.16 -4.73
C PHE A 205 -4.02 -10.00 -4.55
N PRO A 206 -3.53 -8.75 -4.46
CA PRO A 206 -4.42 -7.60 -4.48
C PRO A 206 -5.04 -7.47 -5.87
N PRO A 207 -6.21 -6.82 -5.99
CA PRO A 207 -6.78 -6.50 -7.29
C PRO A 207 -5.81 -5.61 -8.10
N VAL A 208 -5.83 -5.80 -9.41
CA VAL A 208 -5.04 -5.04 -10.38
C VAL A 208 -5.79 -3.77 -10.73
N LEU A 209 -5.14 -2.62 -10.53
CA LEU A 209 -5.66 -1.34 -10.98
C LEU A 209 -5.52 -1.23 -12.51
N VAL A 210 -6.63 -0.98 -13.19
CA VAL A 210 -6.67 -0.61 -14.60
C VAL A 210 -7.39 0.72 -14.77
N THR A 211 -6.94 1.49 -15.76
CA THR A 211 -7.38 2.84 -16.09
C THR A 211 -7.62 2.96 -17.60
N LYS A 212 -8.12 4.10 -18.07
CA LYS A 212 -8.29 4.34 -19.51
C LYS A 212 -7.00 4.11 -20.32
N GLU A 213 -5.84 4.43 -19.76
CA GLU A 213 -4.54 4.23 -20.41
C GLU A 213 -4.20 2.75 -20.59
N SER A 214 -4.69 1.89 -19.69
CA SER A 214 -4.48 0.44 -19.80
C SER A 214 -5.13 -0.16 -21.06
N PHE A 215 -6.14 0.52 -21.61
CA PHE A 215 -6.94 0.06 -22.75
C PHE A 215 -7.04 1.09 -23.87
N SER A 216 -6.30 2.21 -23.79
CA SER A 216 -6.32 3.31 -24.76
C SER A 216 -7.71 3.90 -25.05
N TYR A 217 -8.55 3.99 -24.00
CA TYR A 217 -9.79 4.76 -24.07
C TYR A 217 -9.47 6.26 -24.20
N PRO A 218 -10.23 7.03 -25.02
CA PRO A 218 -9.94 8.42 -25.34
C PRO A 218 -10.10 9.33 -24.12
N ASP A 219 -11.09 9.07 -23.28
CA ASP A 219 -11.42 9.90 -22.13
C ASP A 219 -11.99 9.07 -20.97
N GLU A 220 -12.15 9.70 -19.80
CA GLU A 220 -12.70 9.06 -18.61
C GLU A 220 -14.23 8.91 -18.66
N ALA A 221 -14.92 9.69 -19.50
CA ALA A 221 -16.37 9.58 -19.65
C ALA A 221 -16.75 8.27 -20.36
N THR A 222 -15.91 7.83 -21.31
CA THR A 222 -16.03 6.55 -22.02
C THR A 222 -15.47 5.37 -21.21
N PHE A 223 -14.54 5.61 -20.29
CA PHE A 223 -14.03 4.62 -19.33
C PHE A 223 -14.48 4.95 -17.90
N HIS A 224 -15.77 4.74 -17.61
CA HIS A 224 -16.33 5.00 -16.28
C HIS A 224 -16.61 3.69 -15.53
N PRO A 225 -16.32 3.57 -14.22
CA PRO A 225 -15.56 4.52 -13.40
C PRO A 225 -14.11 4.69 -13.88
N PRO A 226 -13.47 5.85 -13.62
CA PRO A 226 -12.14 6.19 -14.15
C PRO A 226 -11.02 5.24 -13.69
N LYS A 227 -11.25 4.54 -12.58
CA LYS A 227 -10.36 3.54 -12.00
C LYS A 227 -11.12 2.27 -11.71
N GLU A 228 -10.60 1.16 -12.20
CA GLU A 228 -11.21 -0.15 -12.09
C GLU A 228 -10.24 -1.11 -11.38
N LEU A 229 -10.70 -1.79 -10.33
CA LEU A 229 -9.92 -2.77 -9.60
C LEU A 229 -10.38 -4.16 -10.02
N LEU A 230 -9.57 -4.87 -10.79
CA LEU A 230 -9.91 -6.18 -11.31
C LEU A 230 -9.22 -7.30 -10.52
N SER A 231 -9.97 -8.35 -10.20
CA SER A 231 -9.46 -9.55 -9.53
C SER A 231 -9.82 -10.79 -10.36
N ASP A 232 -9.43 -11.96 -9.84
CA ASP A 232 -9.69 -13.27 -10.46
C ASP A 232 -11.15 -13.41 -10.86
N GLY A 233 -11.40 -13.82 -12.10
CA GLY A 233 -12.75 -14.00 -12.65
C GLY A 233 -13.57 -15.05 -11.91
N GLY A 234 -12.91 -15.95 -11.18
CA GLY A 234 -13.55 -17.02 -10.46
C GLY A 234 -14.42 -16.56 -9.30
N VAL A 235 -14.21 -15.33 -8.80
CA VAL A 235 -15.09 -14.71 -7.79
C VAL A 235 -16.53 -14.56 -8.31
N PHE A 236 -16.70 -14.32 -9.61
CA PHE A 236 -18.01 -14.18 -10.26
C PHE A 236 -18.39 -15.40 -11.12
N ASP A 237 -17.47 -16.01 -11.85
CA ASP A 237 -17.79 -17.17 -12.69
C ASP A 237 -16.57 -18.05 -12.87
N ASN A 238 -16.36 -19.00 -11.94
CA ASN A 238 -15.18 -19.87 -11.97
C ASN A 238 -15.13 -20.82 -13.17
N LEU A 239 -16.25 -21.08 -13.85
CA LEU A 239 -16.27 -21.97 -15.00
C LEU A 239 -16.11 -21.22 -16.31
N GLY A 240 -16.34 -19.90 -16.33
CA GLY A 240 -16.46 -19.10 -17.55
C GLY A 240 -17.71 -19.39 -18.36
N LEU A 241 -18.64 -20.13 -17.79
CA LEU A 241 -19.83 -20.64 -18.47
C LEU A 241 -20.95 -19.59 -18.53
N VAL A 242 -21.03 -18.68 -17.56
CA VAL A 242 -22.04 -17.62 -17.52
C VAL A 242 -21.91 -16.71 -18.75
N LYS A 243 -20.68 -16.31 -19.10
CA LYS A 243 -20.43 -15.53 -20.32
C LYS A 243 -20.64 -16.35 -21.59
N SER A 244 -20.21 -17.61 -21.58
CA SER A 244 -20.40 -18.52 -22.73
C SER A 244 -21.86 -18.69 -23.10
N LEU A 245 -22.74 -18.86 -22.12
CA LEU A 245 -24.18 -18.99 -22.33
C LEU A 245 -24.81 -17.68 -22.81
N ALA A 246 -24.34 -16.54 -22.30
CA ALA A 246 -24.86 -15.22 -22.67
C ALA A 246 -24.52 -14.82 -24.11
N ASP A 247 -23.36 -15.26 -24.63
CA ASP A 247 -22.97 -14.97 -26.01
C ASP A 247 -23.71 -15.85 -27.03
N ASN A 248 -24.01 -17.11 -26.67
CA ASN A 248 -24.76 -18.07 -27.51
C ASN A 248 -24.24 -18.20 -28.96
N ASP A 249 -22.92 -18.06 -29.16
CA ASP A 249 -22.29 -18.01 -30.49
C ASP A 249 -21.84 -19.39 -31.04
N SER A 250 -22.11 -20.48 -30.34
CA SER A 250 -21.61 -21.82 -30.70
C SER A 250 -22.65 -22.88 -30.39
N ASN A 251 -22.77 -23.88 -31.26
CA ASN A 251 -23.77 -24.95 -31.12
C ASN A 251 -23.29 -26.12 -30.26
N MET A 252 -22.01 -26.14 -29.87
CA MET A 252 -21.46 -27.07 -28.88
C MET A 252 -20.67 -26.31 -27.80
N ILE A 253 -20.96 -26.61 -26.54
CA ILE A 253 -20.25 -26.05 -25.38
C ILE A 253 -19.46 -27.18 -24.70
N VAL A 254 -18.14 -27.00 -24.58
CA VAL A 254 -17.26 -27.88 -23.81
C VAL A 254 -16.82 -27.14 -22.56
N VAL A 255 -17.11 -27.70 -21.39
CA VAL A 255 -16.75 -27.14 -20.09
C VAL A 255 -15.66 -28.01 -19.46
N SER A 256 -14.45 -27.47 -19.33
CA SER A 256 -13.38 -28.12 -18.59
C SER A 256 -13.36 -27.59 -17.17
N ASP A 257 -13.80 -28.43 -16.22
CA ASP A 257 -13.91 -28.11 -14.80
C ASP A 257 -12.77 -28.78 -14.01
N ALA A 258 -11.77 -27.98 -13.66
CA ALA A 258 -10.65 -28.36 -12.81
C ALA A 258 -10.82 -27.87 -11.36
N GLY A 259 -12.06 -27.53 -10.96
CA GLY A 259 -12.41 -27.11 -9.61
C GLY A 259 -12.00 -28.13 -8.56
N ALA A 260 -11.52 -27.64 -7.41
CA ALA A 260 -11.09 -28.54 -6.33
C ALA A 260 -12.32 -29.25 -5.76
N LYS A 261 -12.21 -30.56 -5.50
CA LYS A 261 -13.23 -31.23 -4.68
C LYS A 261 -13.16 -30.61 -3.29
N PHE A 262 -14.31 -30.18 -2.77
CA PHE A 262 -14.38 -29.58 -1.45
C PHE A 262 -13.94 -30.58 -0.38
N ASP A 263 -12.72 -30.42 0.15
CA ASP A 263 -12.23 -31.27 1.22
C ASP A 263 -12.92 -30.89 2.54
N TRP A 264 -13.82 -31.75 3.01
CA TRP A 264 -14.51 -31.62 4.29
C TRP A 264 -13.65 -32.07 5.48
N ARG A 265 -12.50 -32.74 5.24
CA ARG A 265 -11.66 -33.27 6.30
C ARG A 265 -10.87 -32.14 6.96
N LEU A 266 -11.21 -31.86 8.21
CA LEU A 266 -10.72 -30.77 9.08
C LEU A 266 -9.24 -30.90 9.51
N LYS A 267 -8.31 -31.33 8.64
CA LYS A 267 -6.88 -31.35 8.99
C LYS A 267 -6.27 -29.95 9.12
N GLN A 268 -6.95 -28.90 8.63
CA GLN A 268 -6.52 -27.52 8.79
C GLN A 268 -7.13 -26.88 10.04
N ARG A 269 -6.27 -26.55 11.01
CA ARG A 269 -6.67 -25.67 12.13
C ARG A 269 -6.79 -24.26 11.54
N PHE A 270 -8.01 -23.76 11.29
CA PHE A 270 -8.33 -22.42 10.73
C PHE A 270 -7.95 -21.25 11.67
N ARG A 271 -6.74 -21.30 12.23
CA ARG A 271 -6.25 -20.41 13.29
C ARG A 271 -6.14 -18.97 12.77
N TRP A 272 -5.75 -18.79 11.51
CA TRP A 272 -5.45 -17.49 10.93
C TRP A 272 -6.57 -16.98 10.02
N ILE A 273 -6.77 -15.65 10.01
CA ILE A 273 -7.78 -14.99 9.17
C ILE A 273 -7.58 -15.28 7.68
N PHE A 274 -6.33 -15.41 7.23
CA PHE A 274 -5.99 -15.77 5.85
C PHE A 274 -6.54 -17.13 5.45
N GLN A 275 -6.42 -18.15 6.31
CA GLN A 275 -6.95 -19.49 6.02
C GLN A 275 -8.48 -19.47 5.93
N ARG A 276 -9.13 -18.67 6.78
CA ARG A 276 -10.59 -18.47 6.73
C ARG A 276 -11.01 -17.75 5.45
N ALA A 277 -10.30 -16.69 5.06
CA ALA A 277 -10.58 -15.96 3.82
C ALA A 277 -10.47 -16.86 2.58
N VAL A 278 -9.37 -17.63 2.45
CA VAL A 278 -9.21 -18.62 1.38
C VAL A 278 -10.39 -19.60 1.36
N ARG A 279 -10.73 -20.16 2.53
CA ARG A 279 -11.81 -21.14 2.64
C ARG A 279 -13.18 -20.56 2.28
N SER A 280 -13.48 -19.35 2.74
CA SER A 280 -14.75 -18.67 2.42
C SER A 280 -14.88 -18.39 0.93
N THR A 281 -13.82 -17.91 0.29
CA THR A 281 -13.79 -17.71 -1.17
C THR A 281 -13.95 -19.02 -1.92
N ASP A 282 -13.23 -20.08 -1.53
CA ASP A 282 -13.34 -21.41 -2.16
C ASP A 282 -14.78 -21.98 -2.07
N ILE A 283 -15.46 -21.81 -0.94
CA ILE A 283 -16.86 -22.23 -0.75
C ILE A 283 -17.76 -21.50 -1.75
N MET A 284 -17.66 -20.16 -1.79
CA MET A 284 -18.51 -19.34 -2.65
C MET A 284 -18.31 -19.68 -4.13
N MET A 285 -17.06 -19.82 -4.57
CA MET A 285 -16.72 -20.18 -5.95
C MET A 285 -17.23 -21.58 -6.31
N SER A 286 -17.08 -22.56 -5.40
CA SER A 286 -17.57 -23.93 -5.59
C SER A 286 -19.09 -23.98 -5.74
N GLU A 287 -19.83 -23.30 -4.85
CA GLU A 287 -21.30 -23.28 -4.94
C GLU A 287 -21.78 -22.58 -6.20
N MET A 288 -21.16 -21.46 -6.57
CA MET A 288 -21.50 -20.74 -7.79
C MET A 288 -21.26 -21.59 -9.05
N ALA A 289 -20.14 -22.31 -9.12
CA ALA A 289 -19.86 -23.23 -10.23
C ALA A 289 -20.93 -24.33 -10.36
N LYS A 290 -21.36 -24.94 -9.25
CA LYS A 290 -22.43 -25.95 -9.25
C LYS A 290 -23.77 -25.37 -9.72
N SER A 291 -24.13 -24.20 -9.22
CA SER A 291 -25.37 -23.50 -9.63
C SER A 291 -25.36 -23.17 -11.12
N THR A 292 -24.25 -22.66 -11.65
CA THR A 292 -24.11 -22.36 -13.07
C THR A 292 -24.22 -23.62 -13.93
N LEU A 293 -23.58 -24.72 -13.54
CA LEU A 293 -23.70 -26.00 -14.26
C LEU A 293 -25.13 -26.54 -14.24
N ALA A 294 -25.84 -26.42 -13.11
CA ALA A 294 -27.22 -26.86 -13.00
C ALA A 294 -28.14 -26.11 -13.97
N LEU A 295 -27.95 -24.78 -14.09
CA LEU A 295 -28.67 -23.94 -15.05
C LEU A 295 -28.27 -24.25 -16.51
N ALA A 296 -27.00 -24.58 -16.75
CA ALA A 296 -26.49 -24.88 -18.08
C ALA A 296 -26.96 -26.22 -18.65
N ARG A 297 -27.53 -27.12 -17.84
CA ARG A 297 -27.97 -28.47 -18.27
C ARG A 297 -28.90 -28.45 -19.49
N VAL A 298 -29.73 -27.42 -19.62
CA VAL A 298 -30.65 -27.24 -20.77
C VAL A 298 -29.88 -27.14 -22.10
N ASN A 299 -28.64 -26.65 -22.08
CA ASN A 299 -27.78 -26.52 -23.26
C ASN A 299 -26.93 -27.78 -23.52
N ASN A 300 -27.13 -28.85 -22.74
CA ASN A 300 -26.41 -30.12 -22.83
C ASN A 300 -24.88 -30.01 -23.03
N PRO A 301 -24.14 -29.25 -22.19
CA PRO A 301 -22.71 -29.07 -22.37
C PRO A 301 -21.93 -30.38 -22.17
N VAL A 302 -20.80 -30.53 -22.87
CA VAL A 302 -19.82 -31.59 -22.62
C VAL A 302 -18.97 -31.19 -21.43
N VAL A 303 -19.25 -31.76 -20.26
CA VAL A 303 -18.58 -31.39 -19.00
C VAL A 303 -17.42 -32.34 -18.69
N CYS A 304 -16.20 -31.87 -18.90
CA CYS A 304 -14.97 -32.57 -18.56
C CYS A 304 -14.55 -32.19 -17.13
N SER A 305 -15.03 -32.92 -16.11
CA SER A 305 -14.68 -32.65 -14.71
C SER A 305 -13.44 -33.42 -14.28
N ILE A 306 -12.53 -32.76 -13.57
CA ILE A 306 -11.37 -33.40 -12.91
C ILE A 306 -11.80 -34.48 -11.92
N THR A 307 -13.05 -34.42 -11.42
CA THR A 307 -13.60 -35.41 -10.49
C THR A 307 -14.16 -36.66 -11.17
N SER A 308 -14.33 -36.64 -12.49
CA SER A 308 -14.74 -37.81 -13.26
C SER A 308 -13.64 -38.87 -13.22
N ILE A 309 -14.05 -40.13 -13.13
CA ILE A 309 -13.15 -41.28 -13.19
C ILE A 309 -13.41 -41.98 -14.53
N THR A 310 -12.35 -42.17 -15.32
CA THR A 310 -12.42 -42.88 -16.60
C THR A 310 -12.04 -44.34 -16.42
N GLY A 311 -12.74 -45.21 -17.15
CA GLY A 311 -12.50 -46.66 -17.19
C GLY A 311 -12.28 -47.15 -18.62
N GLY A 312 -11.84 -48.40 -18.75
CA GLY A 312 -11.70 -49.08 -20.04
C GLY A 312 -10.66 -48.41 -20.95
N ARG A 313 -11.01 -48.15 -22.23
CA ARG A 313 -10.08 -47.61 -23.23
C ARG A 313 -9.55 -46.20 -22.94
N PHE A 314 -10.14 -45.49 -21.97
CA PHE A 314 -9.73 -44.14 -21.58
C PHE A 314 -9.10 -44.09 -20.17
N GLU A 315 -8.85 -45.26 -19.55
CA GLU A 315 -8.17 -45.37 -18.26
C GLU A 315 -6.65 -45.29 -18.44
N TYR A 316 -6.15 -44.06 -18.51
CA TYR A 316 -4.71 -43.80 -18.67
C TYR A 316 -3.95 -43.76 -17.35
N LEU A 317 -4.67 -43.63 -16.25
CA LEU A 317 -4.20 -43.65 -14.88
C LEU A 317 -5.08 -44.60 -14.11
N SER A 318 -4.54 -45.33 -13.13
CA SER A 318 -5.39 -46.15 -12.27
C SER A 318 -6.47 -45.30 -11.60
N SER A 319 -7.64 -45.89 -11.38
CA SER A 319 -8.73 -45.27 -10.59
C SER A 319 -8.25 -44.65 -9.27
N ALA A 320 -7.31 -45.30 -8.56
CA ALA A 320 -6.75 -44.79 -7.31
C ALA A 320 -5.93 -43.49 -7.48
N ALA A 321 -5.19 -43.36 -8.59
CA ALA A 321 -4.46 -42.14 -8.91
C ALA A 321 -5.40 -41.01 -9.34
N GLN A 322 -6.39 -41.32 -10.20
CA GLN A 322 -7.42 -40.38 -10.64
C GLN A 322 -8.16 -39.74 -9.45
N GLU A 323 -8.51 -40.54 -8.43
CA GLU A 323 -9.17 -40.05 -7.21
C GLU A 323 -8.34 -39.04 -6.39
N GLN A 324 -7.01 -39.02 -6.53
CA GLN A 324 -6.16 -38.06 -5.83
C GLN A 324 -6.05 -36.71 -6.56
N LEU A 325 -6.21 -36.68 -7.89
CA LEU A 325 -5.99 -35.48 -8.71
C LEU A 325 -6.86 -34.27 -8.33
N PRO A 326 -8.16 -34.41 -7.98
CA PRO A 326 -8.97 -33.29 -7.50
C PRO A 326 -8.46 -32.62 -6.22
N PHE A 327 -7.63 -33.33 -5.44
CA PHE A 327 -7.05 -32.84 -4.19
C PHE A 327 -5.63 -32.26 -4.37
N VAL A 328 -5.03 -32.41 -5.55
CA VAL A 328 -3.75 -31.77 -5.88
C VAL A 328 -3.88 -30.27 -5.65
N ARG A 329 -2.83 -29.64 -5.09
CA ARG A 329 -2.81 -28.21 -4.77
C ARG A 329 -3.10 -27.34 -5.99
N THR A 330 -3.71 -26.19 -5.79
CA THR A 330 -4.05 -25.20 -6.84
C THR A 330 -3.04 -24.05 -6.92
N ASP A 331 -1.98 -24.08 -6.12
CA ASP A 331 -1.05 -22.96 -6.02
C ASP A 331 -0.07 -22.87 -7.19
N LEU A 332 0.56 -21.71 -7.38
CA LEU A 332 1.61 -21.52 -8.39
C LEU A 332 2.99 -22.00 -7.87
N ASP A 333 3.02 -23.04 -7.04
CA ASP A 333 4.26 -23.63 -6.49
C ASP A 333 4.90 -24.61 -7.49
N ILE A 334 6.05 -25.21 -7.16
CA ILE A 334 6.75 -26.16 -8.03
C ILE A 334 5.90 -27.42 -8.19
N PHE A 335 5.54 -27.81 -9.41
CA PHE A 335 4.95 -29.11 -9.73
C PHE A 335 6.03 -30.09 -10.23
N SER A 336 5.97 -31.34 -9.76
CA SER A 336 6.86 -32.40 -10.28
C SER A 336 6.43 -32.82 -11.69
N PRO A 337 7.34 -33.35 -12.52
CA PRO A 337 6.99 -33.87 -13.84
C PRO A 337 5.85 -34.90 -13.80
N ARG A 338 5.83 -35.77 -12.77
CA ARG A 338 4.75 -36.75 -12.56
C ARG A 338 3.41 -36.09 -12.22
N GLU A 339 3.40 -35.06 -11.38
CA GLU A 339 2.17 -34.31 -11.08
C GLU A 339 1.60 -33.66 -12.35
N ILE A 340 2.47 -33.05 -13.15
CA ILE A 340 2.13 -32.39 -14.42
C ILE A 340 1.56 -33.41 -15.41
N ASP A 341 2.31 -34.47 -15.70
CA ASP A 341 1.90 -35.49 -16.67
C ASP A 341 0.62 -36.20 -16.22
N SER A 342 0.40 -36.40 -14.91
CA SER A 342 -0.82 -37.05 -14.40
C SER A 342 -2.04 -36.19 -14.65
N LEU A 343 -1.93 -34.88 -14.43
CA LEU A 343 -3.04 -33.95 -14.67
C LEU A 343 -3.38 -33.85 -16.16
N ILE A 344 -2.37 -33.83 -17.02
CA ILE A 344 -2.56 -33.80 -18.48
C ILE A 344 -3.19 -35.11 -18.96
N ALA A 345 -2.67 -36.26 -18.53
CA ALA A 345 -3.20 -37.58 -18.87
C ALA A 345 -4.67 -37.73 -18.45
N HIS A 346 -5.01 -37.27 -17.24
CA HIS A 346 -6.37 -37.29 -16.73
C HIS A 346 -7.30 -36.38 -17.53
N GLY A 347 -6.89 -35.14 -17.81
CA GLY A 347 -7.68 -34.22 -18.64
C GLY A 347 -7.94 -34.76 -20.04
N TYR A 348 -6.94 -35.38 -20.65
CA TYR A 348 -7.08 -36.05 -21.95
C TYR A 348 -8.10 -37.20 -21.87
N GLY A 349 -7.92 -38.12 -20.91
CA GLY A 349 -8.82 -39.26 -20.70
C GLY A 349 -10.26 -38.85 -20.47
N VAL A 350 -10.50 -37.91 -19.56
CA VAL A 350 -11.84 -37.40 -19.24
C VAL A 350 -12.49 -36.79 -20.48
N CYS A 351 -11.80 -35.93 -21.21
CA CYS A 351 -12.37 -35.29 -22.40
C CYS A 351 -12.70 -36.32 -23.50
N SER A 352 -11.78 -37.23 -23.81
CA SER A 352 -12.02 -38.30 -24.79
C SER A 352 -13.18 -39.19 -24.38
N HIS A 353 -13.31 -39.51 -23.08
CA HIS A 353 -14.42 -40.30 -22.55
C HIS A 353 -15.76 -39.57 -22.71
N GLU A 354 -15.86 -38.30 -22.33
CA GLU A 354 -17.09 -37.51 -22.41
C GLU A 354 -17.56 -37.25 -23.86
N LEU A 355 -16.62 -37.04 -24.79
CA LEU A 355 -16.91 -36.96 -26.22
C LEU A 355 -17.39 -38.31 -26.77
N SER A 356 -16.79 -39.42 -26.34
CA SER A 356 -17.20 -40.77 -26.74
C SER A 356 -18.58 -41.14 -26.23
N LEU A 357 -18.91 -40.81 -24.98
CA LEU A 357 -20.23 -41.07 -24.38
C LEU A 357 -21.37 -40.40 -25.16
N ARG A 358 -21.09 -39.26 -25.80
CA ARG A 358 -22.05 -38.48 -26.59
C ARG A 358 -22.03 -38.82 -28.08
N GLY A 359 -21.27 -39.83 -28.49
CA GLY A 359 -21.21 -40.28 -29.88
C GLY A 359 -20.34 -39.42 -30.81
N PHE A 360 -19.68 -38.38 -30.30
CA PHE A 360 -18.79 -37.52 -31.11
C PHE A 360 -17.46 -38.19 -31.46
N LEU A 361 -17.10 -39.26 -30.76
CA LEU A 361 -15.84 -39.98 -30.94
C LEU A 361 -16.13 -41.47 -31.13
N GLN A 362 -16.13 -41.90 -32.41
CA GLN A 362 -16.40 -43.30 -32.79
C GLN A 362 -15.17 -44.19 -32.52
N ASN A 363 -13.97 -43.72 -32.91
CA ASN A 363 -12.69 -44.38 -32.68
C ASN A 363 -11.76 -43.46 -31.86
N GLY A 364 -11.34 -43.89 -30.68
CA GLY A 364 -10.27 -43.22 -29.93
C GLY A 364 -8.92 -43.84 -30.26
N LYS A 365 -7.82 -43.09 -30.08
CA LYS A 365 -6.49 -43.71 -30.10
C LYS A 365 -6.40 -44.69 -28.92
N ASP A 366 -6.01 -45.94 -29.18
CA ASP A 366 -5.82 -46.98 -28.14
C ASP A 366 -4.62 -46.68 -27.21
N SER A 367 -3.71 -45.82 -27.66
CA SER A 367 -2.53 -45.40 -26.92
C SER A 367 -2.64 -43.95 -26.49
N LEU A 368 -2.27 -43.69 -25.24
CA LEU A 368 -2.01 -42.35 -24.73
C LEU A 368 -1.09 -41.60 -25.71
N PRO A 369 -1.42 -40.36 -26.13
CA PRO A 369 -0.51 -39.59 -26.96
C PRO A 369 0.85 -39.46 -26.26
N ASN A 370 1.94 -39.41 -27.03
CA ASN A 370 3.31 -39.21 -26.53
C ASN A 370 3.46 -37.97 -25.60
N ILE A 371 2.45 -37.09 -25.61
CA ILE A 371 2.21 -35.93 -24.73
C ILE A 371 2.31 -36.26 -23.23
N CYS A 372 1.82 -37.42 -22.83
CA CYS A 372 1.53 -37.76 -21.44
C CYS A 372 2.41 -38.92 -20.90
N ALA A 373 3.31 -39.43 -21.75
CA ALA A 373 3.75 -40.80 -21.65
C ALA A 373 5.13 -40.95 -20.96
N GLN A 374 6.00 -39.95 -21.04
CA GLN A 374 7.41 -40.14 -20.66
C GLN A 374 7.64 -40.48 -19.18
N THR A 375 6.81 -39.98 -18.25
CA THR A 375 7.02 -40.19 -16.81
C THR A 375 6.03 -41.14 -16.13
N ILE A 376 4.98 -41.56 -16.84
CA ILE A 376 3.84 -42.35 -16.32
C ILE A 376 3.68 -43.69 -17.07
N LEU A 377 4.28 -43.85 -18.27
CA LEU A 377 4.30 -45.14 -18.96
C LEU A 377 5.00 -46.20 -18.11
N GLY A 378 4.34 -47.34 -17.91
CA GLY A 378 4.87 -48.48 -17.16
C GLY A 378 4.41 -48.58 -15.70
N GLU A 379 3.37 -47.86 -15.29
CA GLU A 379 2.78 -47.94 -13.94
C GLU A 379 1.84 -49.14 -13.69
N GLN A 380 1.83 -50.15 -14.56
CA GLN A 380 1.16 -51.42 -14.27
C GLN A 380 1.93 -52.29 -13.24
N ASP A 381 3.16 -51.90 -12.89
CA ASP A 381 3.90 -52.45 -11.74
C ASP A 381 3.33 -51.90 -10.42
N GLY A 382 2.83 -52.79 -9.56
CA GLY A 382 2.13 -52.41 -8.32
C GLY A 382 2.93 -51.51 -7.35
N SER A 383 4.26 -51.61 -7.34
CA SER A 383 5.14 -50.75 -6.52
C SER A 383 5.26 -49.33 -7.06
N ARG A 384 5.30 -49.15 -8.39
CA ARG A 384 5.35 -47.84 -9.04
C ARG A 384 4.03 -47.10 -8.87
N LEU A 385 2.92 -47.82 -8.97
CA LEU A 385 1.58 -47.27 -8.74
C LEU A 385 1.41 -46.73 -7.31
N GLN A 386 1.82 -47.50 -6.30
CA GLN A 386 1.76 -47.06 -4.90
C GLN A 386 2.60 -45.78 -4.68
N ASN A 387 3.74 -45.67 -5.35
CA ASN A 387 4.58 -44.48 -5.29
C ASN A 387 3.89 -43.26 -5.91
N LEU A 388 3.27 -43.38 -7.10
CA LEU A 388 2.53 -42.27 -7.71
C LEU A 388 1.37 -41.81 -6.82
N VAL A 389 0.53 -42.75 -6.35
CA VAL A 389 -0.62 -42.41 -5.48
C VAL A 389 -0.13 -41.72 -4.20
N SER A 390 0.98 -42.17 -3.63
CA SER A 390 1.62 -41.54 -2.47
C SER A 390 2.12 -40.12 -2.77
N GLU A 391 2.74 -39.90 -3.94
CA GLU A 391 3.18 -38.58 -4.40
C GLU A 391 2.00 -37.63 -4.61
N LEU A 392 0.96 -38.05 -5.34
CA LEU A 392 -0.25 -37.26 -5.56
C LEU A 392 -0.99 -36.96 -4.24
N ARG A 393 -1.05 -37.92 -3.31
CA ARG A 393 -1.61 -37.68 -1.97
C ARG A 393 -0.77 -36.66 -1.17
N LYS A 394 0.56 -36.69 -1.29
CA LYS A 394 1.44 -35.68 -0.69
C LYS A 394 1.27 -34.31 -1.36
N SER A 395 0.92 -34.28 -2.64
CA SER A 395 0.69 -33.08 -3.44
C SER A 395 -0.40 -32.17 -2.86
N ALA A 396 -1.41 -32.76 -2.21
CA ALA A 396 -2.48 -32.05 -1.52
C ALA A 396 -1.99 -31.16 -0.37
N LYS A 397 -0.78 -31.40 0.17
CA LYS A 397 -0.18 -30.57 1.21
C LYS A 397 0.61 -29.42 0.58
N ARG A 398 0.32 -28.18 1.02
CA ARG A 398 1.09 -27.00 0.64
C ARG A 398 2.50 -27.09 1.21
N LYS A 399 3.54 -27.05 0.36
CA LYS A 399 4.93 -26.91 0.80
C LYS A 399 5.23 -25.43 1.03
N LEU A 400 5.89 -25.08 2.13
CA LEU A 400 6.39 -23.72 2.36
C LEU A 400 7.86 -23.68 1.94
N GLY A 401 8.12 -23.29 0.69
CA GLY A 401 9.47 -23.19 0.12
C GLY A 401 10.22 -21.91 0.53
N PHE A 402 10.57 -21.79 1.81
CA PHE A 402 11.28 -20.61 2.35
C PHE A 402 12.73 -20.51 1.86
N PHE A 403 13.38 -21.64 1.58
CA PHE A 403 14.78 -21.70 1.14
C PHE A 403 14.88 -22.41 -0.21
N ASP A 404 15.44 -21.70 -1.18
CA ASP A 404 15.70 -22.18 -2.53
C ASP A 404 16.91 -21.41 -3.05
N TRP A 405 18.06 -22.08 -3.11
CA TRP A 405 19.34 -21.47 -3.46
C TRP A 405 19.47 -21.13 -4.94
N SER A 406 18.51 -21.54 -5.78
CA SER A 406 18.42 -21.07 -7.17
C SER A 406 17.87 -19.64 -7.27
N ASP A 407 17.25 -19.14 -6.19
CA ASP A 407 16.82 -17.75 -6.06
C ASP A 407 17.95 -16.93 -5.38
N PRO A 408 18.40 -15.79 -5.94
CA PRO A 408 19.45 -14.98 -5.30
C PRO A 408 18.96 -14.28 -4.02
N MET A 409 17.64 -14.18 -3.81
CA MET A 409 17.05 -13.38 -2.74
C MET A 409 17.38 -13.87 -1.32
N PRO A 410 17.32 -15.18 -0.98
CA PRO A 410 17.82 -15.70 0.29
C PRO A 410 19.27 -15.30 0.59
N SER A 411 20.15 -15.33 -0.41
CA SER A 411 21.56 -14.95 -0.27
C SER A 411 21.71 -13.45 -0.01
N ILE A 412 20.93 -12.60 -0.71
CA ILE A 412 20.88 -11.15 -0.45
C ILE A 412 20.37 -10.87 0.97
N GLY A 413 19.30 -11.56 1.40
CA GLY A 413 18.77 -11.44 2.75
C GLY A 413 19.78 -11.82 3.82
N LEU A 414 20.51 -12.93 3.62
CA LEU A 414 21.59 -13.35 4.51
C LEU A 414 22.70 -12.29 4.56
N GLY A 415 23.08 -11.72 3.41
CA GLY A 415 24.06 -10.65 3.32
C GLY A 415 23.66 -9.38 4.09
N ILE A 416 22.40 -8.95 3.96
CA ILE A 416 21.89 -7.79 4.71
C ILE A 416 21.86 -8.08 6.21
N LEU A 417 21.44 -9.29 6.62
CA LEU A 417 21.44 -9.69 8.03
C LEU A 417 22.86 -9.67 8.61
N VAL A 418 23.83 -10.25 7.91
CA VAL A 418 25.25 -10.23 8.31
C VAL A 418 25.76 -8.79 8.37
N GLY A 419 25.44 -7.96 7.38
CA GLY A 419 25.80 -6.54 7.36
C GLY A 419 25.21 -5.76 8.55
N ALA A 420 23.95 -6.02 8.91
CA ALA A 420 23.30 -5.39 10.06
C ALA A 420 23.92 -5.84 11.39
N ILE A 421 24.28 -7.11 11.52
CA ILE A 421 25.00 -7.64 12.70
C ILE A 421 26.37 -6.97 12.81
N LEU A 422 27.15 -6.93 11.73
CA LEU A 422 28.46 -6.27 11.71
C LEU A 422 28.35 -4.78 12.03
N PHE A 423 27.35 -4.09 11.47
CA PHE A 423 27.08 -2.69 11.76
C PHE A 423 26.74 -2.47 13.24
N ALA A 424 25.90 -3.31 13.84
CA ALA A 424 25.60 -3.26 15.27
C ALA A 424 26.84 -3.49 16.13
N PHE A 425 27.70 -4.44 15.76
CA PHE A 425 28.97 -4.69 16.45
C PHE A 425 29.93 -3.49 16.39
N CYS A 426 29.89 -2.68 15.33
CA CYS A 426 30.69 -1.46 15.22
C CYS A 426 30.07 -0.26 15.95
N LEU A 427 28.75 -0.08 15.90
CA LEU A 427 28.08 1.11 16.44
C LEU A 427 27.94 1.07 17.97
N VAL A 428 27.64 -0.11 18.52
CA VAL A 428 27.36 -0.28 19.97
C VAL A 428 28.57 0.13 20.84
N PRO A 429 29.83 -0.24 20.52
CA PRO A 429 30.98 0.23 21.27
C PRO A 429 31.17 1.76 21.21
N ILE A 430 30.91 2.37 20.05
CA ILE A 430 31.03 3.82 19.84
C ILE A 430 30.00 4.57 20.69
N THR A 431 28.74 4.12 20.67
CA THR A 431 27.67 4.74 21.45
C THR A 431 27.88 4.54 22.95
N ILE A 432 28.32 3.36 23.39
CA ILE A 432 28.70 3.10 24.79
C ILE A 432 29.88 4.00 25.20
N GLY A 433 30.88 4.18 24.32
CA GLY A 433 32.00 5.09 24.55
C GLY A 433 31.57 6.54 24.73
N HIS A 434 30.71 7.06 23.86
CA HIS A 434 30.13 8.40 23.99
C HIS A 434 29.29 8.56 25.25
N LEU A 435 28.48 7.56 25.60
CA LEU A 435 27.65 7.61 26.81
C LEU A 435 28.52 7.65 28.07
N ARG A 436 29.61 6.87 28.11
CA ARG A 436 30.60 6.92 29.22
C ARG A 436 31.26 8.28 29.33
N PHE A 437 31.61 8.91 28.21
CA PHE A 437 32.19 10.25 28.20
C PHE A 437 31.20 11.30 28.75
N ILE A 438 29.95 11.26 28.32
CA ILE A 438 28.90 12.18 28.80
C ILE A 438 28.65 11.99 30.30
N ILE A 439 28.57 10.75 30.77
CA ILE A 439 28.40 10.46 32.21
C ILE A 439 29.59 10.99 33.01
N ALA A 440 30.81 10.83 32.52
CA ALA A 440 32.01 11.35 33.18
C ALA A 440 32.06 12.89 33.21
N ASP A 441 31.65 13.57 32.14
CA ASP A 441 31.56 15.03 32.09
C ASP A 441 30.46 15.56 33.03
N GLN A 442 29.31 14.89 33.09
CA GLN A 442 28.23 15.24 34.02
C GLN A 442 28.67 15.10 35.48
N ASP A 443 29.36 14.02 35.84
CA ASP A 443 29.83 13.82 37.22
C ASP A 443 30.87 14.89 37.62
N ARG A 444 31.71 15.32 36.67
CA ARG A 444 32.65 16.43 36.88
C ARG A 444 31.92 17.76 37.11
N ARG A 445 30.95 18.11 36.26
CA ARG A 445 30.13 19.32 36.41
C ARG A 445 29.33 19.32 37.71
N LEU A 446 28.75 18.18 38.10
CA LEU A 446 28.04 18.02 39.38
C LEU A 446 28.93 18.28 40.60
N LYS A 447 30.20 17.88 40.53
CA LYS A 447 31.19 18.17 41.59
C LYS A 447 31.53 19.65 41.64
N GLU A 448 31.71 20.31 40.49
CA GLU A 448 31.96 21.75 40.40
C GLU A 448 30.75 22.57 40.89
N ASP A 449 29.53 22.18 40.54
CA ASP A 449 28.26 22.77 41.00
C ASP A 449 28.08 22.65 42.52
N LYS A 450 28.38 21.48 43.10
CA LYS A 450 28.31 21.28 44.56
C LYS A 450 29.25 22.23 45.32
N VAL A 451 30.45 22.46 44.78
CA VAL A 451 31.42 23.38 45.38
C VAL A 451 30.95 24.84 45.25
N MET A 452 30.36 25.22 44.12
CA MET A 452 29.78 26.56 43.96
C MET A 452 28.57 26.81 44.86
N ARG A 453 27.65 25.84 44.99
CA ARG A 453 26.49 25.94 45.90
C ARG A 453 26.91 26.08 47.36
N ALA A 454 27.89 25.29 47.80
CA ALA A 454 28.42 25.41 49.16
C ALA A 454 29.06 26.77 49.45
N LYS A 455 29.72 27.39 48.45
CA LYS A 455 30.25 28.76 48.57
C LYS A 455 29.14 29.82 48.63
N LEU A 456 28.06 29.65 47.88
CA LEU A 456 26.90 30.55 47.91
C LEU A 456 26.12 30.45 49.23
N ASP A 457 25.86 29.23 49.71
CA ASP A 457 25.13 29.00 50.97
C ASP A 457 25.90 29.55 52.19
N TYR A 458 27.24 29.54 52.14
CA TYR A 458 28.09 30.21 53.11
C TYR A 458 27.96 31.75 53.05
N ALA A 459 27.84 32.34 51.86
CA ALA A 459 27.63 33.77 51.68
C ALA A 459 26.23 34.24 52.11
N CYS A 460 25.23 33.36 52.03
CA CYS A 460 23.84 33.60 52.47
C CYS A 460 23.60 33.27 53.97
N HIS A 461 24.63 33.33 54.82
CA HIS A 461 24.53 33.08 56.27
C HIS A 461 23.92 31.70 56.64
N GLY A 462 24.18 30.67 55.84
CA GLY A 462 23.72 29.30 56.12
C GLY A 462 22.31 28.96 55.63
N VAL A 463 21.63 29.90 54.98
CA VAL A 463 20.37 29.65 54.24
C VAL A 463 20.71 29.29 52.80
N SER A 464 20.06 28.26 52.25
CA SER A 464 20.40 27.82 50.90
C SER A 464 19.97 28.86 49.86
N ALA A 465 20.95 29.40 49.12
CA ALA A 465 20.69 30.37 48.06
C ALA A 465 19.80 29.77 46.96
N ALA A 466 19.94 28.47 46.69
CA ALA A 466 19.07 27.76 45.76
C ALA A 466 17.62 27.72 46.23
N ALA A 467 17.38 27.46 47.53
CA ALA A 467 16.03 27.43 48.09
C ALA A 467 15.35 28.81 48.04
N LEU A 468 16.09 29.89 48.33
CA LEU A 468 15.57 31.25 48.22
C LEU A 468 15.25 31.65 46.77
N LYS A 469 16.04 31.18 45.79
CA LYS A 469 15.76 31.38 44.37
C LYS A 469 14.50 30.65 43.92
N ASP A 470 14.34 29.39 44.31
CA ASP A 470 13.15 28.60 44.02
C ASP A 470 11.90 29.20 44.70
N GLU A 471 12.04 29.68 45.94
CA GLU A 471 10.98 30.39 46.66
C GLU A 471 10.59 31.69 45.93
N ALA A 472 11.58 32.51 45.54
CA ALA A 472 11.33 33.75 44.81
C ALA A 472 10.58 33.47 43.50
N TRP A 473 11.02 32.48 42.71
CA TRP A 473 10.34 32.10 41.47
C TRP A 473 8.94 31.53 41.70
N THR A 474 8.75 30.74 42.77
CA THR A 474 7.43 30.21 43.15
C THR A 474 6.47 31.36 43.47
N LYS A 475 6.93 32.39 44.19
CA LYS A 475 6.15 33.59 44.48
C LYS A 475 5.80 34.37 43.22
N VAL A 476 6.70 34.44 42.22
CA VAL A 476 6.38 34.98 40.88
C VAL A 476 5.22 34.21 40.23
N GLN A 477 5.24 32.88 40.26
CA GLN A 477 4.19 32.04 39.66
C GLN A 477 2.84 32.20 40.38
N LEU A 478 2.87 32.41 41.69
CA LEU A 478 1.67 32.68 42.50
C LEU A 478 1.15 34.12 42.35
N GLY A 479 1.90 34.99 41.66
CA GLY A 479 1.55 36.40 41.47
C GLY A 479 1.87 37.31 42.66
N ASP A 480 2.57 36.80 43.67
CA ASP A 480 3.02 37.56 44.84
C ASP A 480 4.33 38.29 44.52
N TYR A 481 4.19 39.32 43.69
CA TYR A 481 5.32 40.07 43.14
C TYR A 481 6.10 40.86 44.20
N GLU A 482 5.45 41.29 45.27
CA GLU A 482 6.11 42.06 46.32
C GLU A 482 7.03 41.16 47.15
N GLU A 483 6.55 40.01 47.60
CA GLU A 483 7.40 39.06 48.30
C GLU A 483 8.44 38.40 47.39
N ALA A 484 8.11 38.13 46.13
CA ALA A 484 9.08 37.64 45.16
C ALA A 484 10.25 38.62 45.00
N SER A 485 9.96 39.92 44.94
CA SER A 485 10.99 40.96 44.82
C SER A 485 11.86 41.05 46.07
N LYS A 486 11.26 40.99 47.27
CA LYS A 486 12.00 40.99 48.54
C LYS A 486 12.92 39.78 48.65
N THR A 487 12.42 38.60 48.29
CA THR A 487 13.16 37.33 48.34
C THR A 487 14.29 37.31 47.30
N ALA A 488 14.07 37.81 46.08
CA ALA A 488 15.12 37.92 45.08
C ALA A 488 16.17 38.97 45.46
N ALA A 489 15.77 40.12 46.01
CA ALA A 489 16.69 41.17 46.45
C ALA A 489 17.63 40.69 47.58
N SER A 490 17.15 39.88 48.53
CA SER A 490 18.01 39.31 49.57
C SER A 490 19.07 38.35 49.00
N VAL A 491 18.72 37.57 47.98
CA VAL A 491 19.70 36.71 47.26
C VAL A 491 20.71 37.56 46.49
N GLN A 492 20.26 38.66 45.86
CA GLN A 492 21.14 39.60 45.15
C GLN A 492 22.15 40.26 46.08
N GLU A 493 21.75 40.64 47.30
CA GLU A 493 22.65 41.21 48.31
C GLU A 493 23.71 40.20 48.77
N CYS A 494 23.34 38.93 48.90
CA CYS A 494 24.26 37.87 49.30
C CYS A 494 25.20 37.41 48.17
N SER A 495 24.77 37.49 46.91
CA SER A 495 25.55 37.05 45.73
C SER A 495 25.40 38.02 44.56
N ARG A 496 26.30 39.01 44.51
CA ARG A 496 26.30 40.04 43.44
C ARG A 496 26.66 39.51 42.05
N ASN A 497 27.23 38.30 41.96
CA ASN A 497 27.63 37.67 40.70
C ASN A 497 26.66 36.56 40.24
N ASP A 498 25.54 36.35 40.94
CA ASP A 498 24.51 35.39 40.51
C ASP A 498 23.53 36.10 39.54
N PRO A 499 23.32 35.61 38.31
CA PRO A 499 22.39 36.22 37.36
C PRO A 499 20.90 35.99 37.71
N ASP A 500 20.56 34.95 38.49
CA ASP A 500 19.17 34.53 38.71
C ASP A 500 18.32 35.55 39.49
N PRO A 501 18.83 36.23 40.55
CA PRO A 501 18.10 37.29 41.24
C PRO A 501 17.74 38.46 40.31
N PHE A 502 18.67 38.87 39.46
CA PHE A 502 18.44 39.93 38.47
C PHE A 502 17.37 39.50 37.45
N ASN A 503 17.42 38.26 36.97
CA ASN A 503 16.40 37.72 36.07
C ASN A 503 15.02 37.62 36.73
N THR A 504 14.97 37.25 38.01
CA THR A 504 13.72 37.15 38.78
C THR A 504 13.10 38.52 39.02
N LEU A 505 13.89 39.50 39.46
CA LEU A 505 13.45 40.89 39.60
C LEU A 505 13.01 41.50 38.27
N GLY A 506 13.76 41.21 37.19
CA GLY A 506 13.38 41.61 35.83
C GLY A 506 12.04 41.03 35.41
N SER A 507 11.80 39.76 35.70
CA SER A 507 10.55 39.05 35.39
C SER A 507 9.38 39.61 36.19
N VAL A 508 9.58 39.96 37.46
CA VAL A 508 8.57 40.65 38.27
C VAL A 508 8.24 42.03 37.67
N ALA A 509 9.24 42.84 37.35
CA ALA A 509 9.06 44.14 36.73
C ALA A 509 8.30 44.03 35.39
N PHE A 510 8.67 43.05 34.57
CA PHE A 510 8.01 42.76 33.29
C PHE A 510 6.54 42.38 33.48
N LEU A 511 6.22 41.45 34.38
CA LEU A 511 4.84 41.01 34.67
C LEU A 511 3.98 42.11 35.31
N GLN A 512 4.60 43.10 35.96
CA GLN A 512 3.93 44.31 36.44
C GLN A 512 3.71 45.36 35.34
N GLY A 513 4.21 45.13 34.11
CA GLY A 513 4.14 46.08 32.98
C GLY A 513 5.18 47.20 33.05
N LYS A 514 6.17 47.10 33.94
CA LYS A 514 7.26 48.08 34.13
C LYS A 514 8.46 47.70 33.25
N TYR A 515 8.27 47.66 31.94
CA TYR A 515 9.28 47.14 31.00
C TYR A 515 10.59 47.94 31.01
N LYS A 516 10.52 49.27 31.19
CA LYS A 516 11.71 50.13 31.29
C LYS A 516 12.59 49.78 32.50
N ASP A 517 11.97 49.36 33.60
CA ASP A 517 12.67 48.93 34.82
C ASP A 517 13.21 47.49 34.67
N ALA A 518 12.56 46.66 33.86
CA ALA A 518 12.97 45.28 33.61
C ALA A 518 14.25 45.17 32.74
N VAL A 519 14.44 46.07 31.77
CA VAL A 519 15.59 46.07 30.85
C VAL A 519 16.95 46.06 31.57
N PRO A 520 17.27 46.98 32.51
CA PRO A 520 18.58 46.97 33.18
C PRO A 520 18.79 45.72 34.05
N LEU A 521 17.73 45.13 34.59
CA LEU A 521 17.79 43.90 35.38
C LEU A 521 18.12 42.69 34.51
N PHE A 522 17.41 42.50 33.40
CA PHE A 522 17.73 41.43 32.45
C PHE A 522 19.09 41.62 31.77
N ARG A 523 19.51 42.87 31.53
CA ARG A 523 20.84 43.17 31.00
C ARG A 523 21.93 42.75 31.99
N SER A 524 21.75 43.05 33.28
CA SER A 524 22.66 42.59 34.34
C SER A 524 22.75 41.06 34.40
N ALA A 525 21.63 40.35 34.29
CA ALA A 525 21.61 38.89 34.24
C ALA A 525 22.36 38.34 33.01
N TYR A 526 22.15 38.94 31.83
CA TYR A 526 22.80 38.55 30.60
C TYR A 526 24.32 38.85 30.61
N ASP A 527 24.73 40.00 31.13
CA ASP A 527 26.15 40.40 31.21
C ASP A 527 26.94 39.50 32.18
N LEU A 528 26.28 39.02 33.25
CA LEU A 528 26.87 38.06 34.19
C LEU A 528 27.00 36.65 33.57
N LEU A 529 26.01 36.20 32.81
CA LEU A 529 26.02 34.89 32.16
C LEU A 529 25.31 34.93 30.80
N PRO A 530 26.03 35.16 29.69
CA PRO A 530 25.43 35.15 28.37
C PRO A 530 24.82 33.77 28.07
N SER A 531 23.49 33.70 28.00
CA SER A 531 22.75 32.46 27.70
C SER A 531 21.53 32.73 26.83
N PRO A 532 21.09 31.75 26.02
CA PRO A 532 19.89 31.90 25.21
C PRO A 532 18.64 32.27 26.02
N TYR A 533 18.55 31.79 27.26
CA TYR A 533 17.45 32.06 28.18
C TYR A 533 17.39 33.54 28.60
N PHE A 534 18.50 34.12 29.08
CA PHE A 534 18.53 35.53 29.48
C PHE A 534 18.48 36.49 28.28
N ALA A 535 19.09 36.11 27.16
CA ALA A 535 19.02 36.87 25.90
C ALA A 535 17.56 37.03 25.43
N ALA A 536 16.74 35.97 25.54
CA ALA A 536 15.33 36.03 25.17
C ALA A 536 14.54 37.01 26.07
N ASN A 537 14.73 36.95 27.39
CA ASN A 537 14.05 37.84 28.34
C ASN A 537 14.45 39.31 28.17
N LEU A 538 15.73 39.57 27.90
CA LEU A 538 16.24 40.90 27.60
C LEU A 538 15.66 41.42 26.28
N ALA A 539 15.67 40.61 25.21
CA ALA A 539 15.11 40.98 23.91
C ALA A 539 13.62 41.31 24.00
N GLU A 540 12.86 40.50 24.75
CA GLU A 540 11.44 40.73 24.99
C GLU A 540 11.19 42.02 25.77
N SER A 541 11.97 42.29 26.82
CA SER A 541 11.85 43.53 27.60
C SER A 541 12.26 44.77 26.81
N LEU A 542 13.31 44.68 25.99
CA LEU A 542 13.72 45.77 25.08
C LEU A 542 12.62 46.10 24.07
N MET A 543 12.01 45.06 23.49
CA MET A 543 10.91 45.22 22.54
C MET A 543 9.68 45.90 23.17
N GLU A 544 9.28 45.50 24.38
CA GLU A 544 8.09 46.03 25.07
C GLU A 544 8.34 47.36 25.80
N SER A 545 9.58 47.67 26.19
CA SER A 545 9.95 48.96 26.80
C SER A 545 9.86 50.14 25.85
N ALA A 546 9.91 49.87 24.55
CA ALA A 546 9.79 50.85 23.48
C ALA A 546 8.30 50.99 23.08
N GLY A 547 7.65 52.07 23.51
CA GLY A 547 6.26 52.37 23.14
C GLY A 547 6.08 52.64 21.64
N LEU A 548 4.83 52.85 21.19
CA LEU A 548 4.52 53.20 19.79
C LEU A 548 4.80 54.67 19.41
N ALA A 549 5.48 55.45 20.26
CA ALA A 549 5.86 56.83 19.97
C ALA A 549 7.22 56.87 19.25
N ALA A 550 7.40 57.80 18.32
CA ALA A 550 8.64 57.90 17.55
C ALA A 550 9.68 58.69 18.36
N GLY A 551 10.71 57.99 18.83
CA GLY A 551 11.93 58.59 19.41
C GLY A 551 13.17 57.78 18.98
N THR A 552 14.31 58.45 18.87
CA THR A 552 15.59 57.84 18.44
C THR A 552 16.07 56.73 19.38
N GLU A 553 15.75 56.82 20.66
CA GLU A 553 16.09 55.84 21.70
C GLU A 553 15.18 54.60 21.68
N GLU A 554 13.89 54.77 21.41
CA GLU A 554 12.92 53.65 21.33
C GLU A 554 13.17 52.77 20.10
N SER A 555 13.52 53.36 18.96
CA SER A 555 13.99 52.62 17.77
C SER A 555 15.38 52.00 17.95
N ARG A 556 16.17 52.41 18.94
CA ARG A 556 17.44 51.74 19.26
C ARG A 556 17.19 50.45 20.03
N ALA A 557 16.31 50.48 21.04
CA ALA A 557 15.97 49.31 21.84
C ALA A 557 15.34 48.18 20.99
N ARG A 558 14.44 48.52 20.05
CA ARG A 558 13.85 47.50 19.15
C ARG A 558 14.85 46.90 18.16
N ARG A 559 15.76 47.70 17.61
CA ARG A 559 16.86 47.17 16.77
C ARG A 559 17.81 46.27 17.55
N GLU A 560 18.09 46.60 18.80
CA GLU A 560 18.87 45.74 19.70
C GLU A 560 18.14 44.41 19.97
N ALA A 561 16.83 44.44 20.26
CA ALA A 561 16.01 43.25 20.43
C ALA A 561 16.01 42.34 19.18
N ILE A 562 15.88 42.92 17.99
CA ILE A 562 15.94 42.18 16.72
C ILE A 562 17.29 41.45 16.57
N GLN A 563 18.39 42.10 16.96
CA GLN A 563 19.72 41.47 16.88
C GLN A 563 19.83 40.27 17.83
N PHE A 564 19.33 40.38 19.06
CA PHE A 564 19.29 39.25 19.99
C PHE A 564 18.47 38.08 19.42
N TYR A 565 17.28 38.34 18.87
CA TYR A 565 16.46 37.28 18.26
C TYR A 565 17.12 36.63 17.03
N ARG A 566 17.87 37.38 16.22
CA ARG A 566 18.62 36.82 15.09
C ARG A 566 19.78 35.93 15.53
N ASN A 567 20.52 36.34 16.57
CA ASN A 567 21.58 35.51 17.14
C ASN A 567 20.99 34.20 17.69
N LEU A 568 19.89 34.29 18.45
CA LEU A 568 19.15 33.13 18.94
C LEU A 568 18.67 32.22 17.80
N GLN A 569 18.17 32.79 16.70
CA GLN A 569 17.78 32.00 15.52
C GLN A 569 18.95 31.21 14.92
N SER A 570 20.15 31.80 14.89
CA SER A 570 21.34 31.17 14.28
C SER A 570 21.97 30.08 15.15
N GLU A 571 21.84 30.16 16.46
CA GLU A 571 22.45 29.23 17.43
C GLU A 571 21.56 28.00 17.72
N THR A 572 20.26 28.08 17.43
CA THR A 572 19.31 27.08 17.92
C THR A 572 19.16 25.90 16.95
N SER A 573 19.77 24.77 17.30
CA SER A 573 19.40 23.45 16.74
C SER A 573 18.63 22.54 17.72
N ALA A 574 18.45 22.90 19.01
CA ALA A 574 17.83 21.94 19.95
C ALA A 574 17.13 22.43 21.25
N GLN A 575 17.10 23.71 21.65
CA GLN A 575 16.60 24.05 23.02
C GLN A 575 15.46 25.09 23.13
N LEU A 576 15.29 26.02 22.19
CA LEU A 576 14.09 26.85 22.10
C LEU A 576 13.36 26.48 20.80
N SER A 577 12.04 26.37 20.82
CA SER A 577 11.29 26.08 19.60
C SER A 577 11.62 27.16 18.56
N SER A 578 12.25 26.77 17.43
CA SER A 578 12.65 27.68 16.34
C SER A 578 11.49 28.62 15.94
N GLN A 579 10.26 28.14 16.09
CA GLN A 579 9.04 28.85 15.79
C GLN A 579 8.73 29.99 16.76
N ARG A 580 9.00 29.86 18.07
CA ARG A 580 8.77 30.94 19.06
C ARG A 580 9.69 32.14 18.81
N ILE A 581 10.95 31.87 18.47
CA ILE A 581 11.92 32.91 18.11
C ILE A 581 11.49 33.62 16.82
N LEU A 582 11.05 32.86 15.81
CA LEU A 582 10.50 33.43 14.56
C LEU A 582 9.27 34.31 14.81
N TYR A 583 8.37 33.89 15.71
CA TYR A 583 7.20 34.68 16.09
C TYR A 583 7.60 36.00 16.76
N LYS A 584 8.51 35.97 17.74
CA LYS A 584 8.98 37.18 18.43
C LYS A 584 9.74 38.11 17.49
N LEU A 585 10.54 37.57 16.57
CA LEU A 585 11.22 38.35 15.54
C LEU A 585 10.21 39.02 14.59
N ALA A 586 9.16 38.30 14.15
CA ALA A 586 8.09 38.88 13.33
C ALA A 586 7.35 40.01 14.06
N LYS A 587 7.07 39.82 15.36
CA LYS A 587 6.45 40.84 16.22
C LYS A 587 7.33 42.09 16.36
N ALA A 588 8.62 41.91 16.58
CA ALA A 588 9.59 43.01 16.67
C ALA A 588 9.71 43.79 15.34
N SER A 589 9.81 43.08 14.20
CA SER A 589 9.82 43.69 12.86
C SER A 589 8.53 44.48 12.58
N PHE A 590 7.38 43.95 13.00
CA PHE A 590 6.10 44.65 12.89
C PHE A 590 6.09 45.96 13.68
N TYR A 591 6.65 45.99 14.90
CA TYR A 591 6.73 47.22 15.71
C TYR A 591 7.72 48.25 15.13
N GLU A 592 8.78 47.80 14.46
CA GLU A 592 9.69 48.67 13.69
C GLU A 592 9.12 49.10 12.32
N LYS A 593 7.88 48.72 12.01
CA LYS A 593 7.19 49.00 10.73
C LYS A 593 7.88 48.37 9.51
N ASP A 594 8.75 47.38 9.71
CA ASP A 594 9.27 46.52 8.65
C ASP A 594 8.28 45.39 8.37
N TYR A 595 7.17 45.78 7.73
CA TYR A 595 6.05 44.88 7.46
C TYR A 595 6.39 43.78 6.45
N VAL A 596 7.37 44.03 5.56
CA VAL A 596 7.83 43.03 4.58
C VAL A 596 8.52 41.88 5.29
N GLU A 597 9.46 42.18 6.17
CA GLU A 597 10.15 41.15 6.95
C GLU A 597 9.20 40.48 7.95
N ALA A 598 8.33 41.26 8.61
CA ALA A 598 7.32 40.71 9.51
C ALA A 598 6.41 39.68 8.80
N LYS A 599 5.95 39.98 7.57
CA LYS A 599 5.14 39.08 6.74
C LYS A 599 5.93 37.82 6.34
N ARG A 600 7.19 37.96 5.94
CA ARG A 600 8.06 36.81 5.57
C ARG A 600 8.25 35.84 6.73
N LEU A 601 8.42 36.36 7.94
CA LEU A 601 8.65 35.57 9.14
C LEU A 601 7.36 34.92 9.65
N ILE A 602 6.26 35.67 9.72
CA ILE A 602 5.01 35.16 10.30
C ILE A 602 4.37 34.03 9.47
N VAL A 603 4.56 34.00 8.15
CA VAL A 603 4.06 32.93 7.27
C VAL A 603 4.76 31.59 7.55
N GLN A 604 6.05 31.61 7.91
CA GLN A 604 6.79 30.41 8.29
C GLN A 604 6.28 29.84 9.62
N VAL A 605 5.83 30.72 10.51
CA VAL A 605 5.25 30.38 11.82
C VAL A 605 3.83 29.82 11.65
N SER A 606 2.96 30.51 10.91
CA SER A 606 1.53 30.16 10.80
C SER A 606 1.25 28.84 10.07
N THR A 607 2.16 28.39 9.20
CA THR A 607 2.06 27.13 8.46
C THR A 607 2.53 25.90 9.25
N SER A 608 3.30 26.09 10.33
CA SER A 608 4.04 24.99 10.98
C SER A 608 3.86 24.90 12.51
N TYR A 609 3.17 25.83 13.16
CA TYR A 609 3.07 25.88 14.63
C TYR A 609 2.18 24.78 15.21
N SER A 610 2.78 23.85 15.99
CA SER A 610 2.09 22.69 16.57
C SER A 610 1.70 22.85 18.05
N GLU A 611 2.13 23.90 18.73
CA GLU A 611 1.78 24.15 20.15
C GLU A 611 0.37 24.77 20.28
N GLU A 612 -0.42 24.22 21.22
CA GLU A 612 -1.79 24.63 21.52
C GLU A 612 -1.84 26.13 21.92
N GLY A 613 -2.73 26.92 21.29
CA GLY A 613 -2.90 28.36 21.54
C GLY A 613 -1.95 29.30 20.76
N ALA A 614 -0.71 28.91 20.51
CA ALA A 614 0.29 29.77 19.85
C ALA A 614 0.03 30.03 18.36
N LYS A 615 -0.62 29.08 17.67
CA LYS A 615 -1.12 29.27 16.29
C LYS A 615 -2.11 30.44 16.18
N GLY A 616 -2.97 30.61 17.19
CA GLY A 616 -3.91 31.74 17.27
C GLY A 616 -3.19 33.08 17.34
N GLN A 617 -2.15 33.17 18.18
CA GLN A 617 -1.34 34.38 18.36
C GLN A 617 -0.61 34.78 17.08
N ALA A 618 -0.07 33.80 16.34
CA ALA A 618 0.57 34.04 15.05
C ALA A 618 -0.42 34.57 14.01
N ARG A 619 -1.64 34.00 13.94
CA ARG A 619 -2.71 34.46 13.04
C ARG A 619 -3.20 35.87 13.37
N ILE A 620 -3.35 36.21 14.65
CA ILE A 620 -3.73 37.57 15.06
C ILE A 620 -2.66 38.60 14.65
N LEU A 621 -1.37 38.26 14.82
CA LEU A 621 -0.27 39.11 14.35
C LEU A 621 -0.23 39.22 12.82
N GLU A 622 -0.44 38.11 12.09
CA GLU A 622 -0.50 38.09 10.63
C GLU A 622 -1.63 39.01 10.11
N SER A 623 -2.81 38.97 10.74
CA SER A 623 -3.91 39.87 10.41
C SER A 623 -3.53 41.34 10.62
N ALA A 624 -2.86 41.67 11.73
CA ALA A 624 -2.42 43.03 12.01
C ALA A 624 -1.38 43.54 11.01
N ILE A 625 -0.45 42.68 10.57
CA ILE A 625 0.54 42.98 9.52
C ILE A 625 -0.17 43.29 8.19
N LEU A 626 -1.13 42.45 7.78
CA LEU A 626 -1.91 42.67 6.56
C LEU A 626 -2.71 43.98 6.61
N LEU A 627 -3.23 44.32 7.78
CA LEU A 627 -4.01 45.56 7.96
C LEU A 627 -3.14 46.83 7.91
N ALA A 628 -1.89 46.72 8.35
CA ALA A 628 -0.92 47.83 8.34
C ALA A 628 -0.38 48.16 6.94
N GLN A 629 -0.56 47.27 5.95
CA GLN A 629 -0.24 47.49 4.53
C GLN A 629 -1.52 47.41 3.67
N PRO A 630 -2.41 48.41 3.68
CA PRO A 630 -3.73 48.24 3.07
C PRO A 630 -3.69 48.28 1.53
N SER A 631 -3.87 47.13 0.89
CA SER A 631 -4.50 47.02 -0.44
C SER A 631 -5.95 46.51 -0.32
N GLN A 632 -6.78 46.72 -1.35
CA GLN A 632 -8.21 46.38 -1.28
C GLN A 632 -8.47 44.86 -1.15
N SER A 633 -7.57 44.02 -1.68
CA SER A 633 -7.59 42.55 -1.54
C SER A 633 -7.10 42.06 -0.17
N GLU A 634 -6.17 42.79 0.46
CA GLU A 634 -5.57 42.41 1.74
C GLU A 634 -6.53 42.63 2.93
N ASN A 635 -7.50 43.55 2.83
CA ASN A 635 -8.52 43.73 3.88
C ASN A 635 -9.44 42.50 4.07
N ARG A 636 -9.89 41.85 2.99
CA ARG A 636 -10.71 40.63 3.09
C ARG A 636 -9.90 39.44 3.61
N THR A 637 -8.62 39.40 3.24
CA THR A 637 -7.69 38.38 3.71
C THR A 637 -7.40 38.55 5.20
N ALA A 638 -7.24 39.79 5.68
CA ALA A 638 -7.00 40.09 7.08
C ALA A 638 -8.17 39.69 8.00
N GLU A 639 -9.43 39.86 7.54
CA GLU A 639 -10.63 39.41 8.27
C GLU A 639 -10.64 37.87 8.41
N SER A 640 -10.42 37.13 7.32
CA SER A 640 -10.35 35.66 7.36
C SER A 640 -9.27 35.14 8.30
N VAL A 641 -8.06 35.70 8.20
CA VAL A 641 -6.91 35.33 9.04
C VAL A 641 -7.16 35.68 10.51
N PHE A 642 -7.83 36.81 10.78
CA PHE A 642 -8.24 37.20 12.14
C PHE A 642 -9.22 36.19 12.74
N THR A 643 -10.26 35.80 11.99
CA THR A 643 -11.26 34.82 12.42
C THR A 643 -10.61 33.46 12.73
N GLU A 644 -9.68 33.00 11.90
CA GLU A 644 -8.89 31.79 12.18
C GLU A 644 -8.12 31.89 13.50
N GLY A 645 -7.52 33.06 13.77
CA GLY A 645 -6.76 33.31 15.00
C GLY A 645 -7.64 33.32 16.25
N VAL A 646 -8.80 33.98 16.19
CA VAL A 646 -9.77 34.03 17.28
C VAL A 646 -10.32 32.63 17.58
N ASN A 647 -10.64 31.84 16.55
CA ASN A 647 -11.21 30.51 16.71
C ASN A 647 -10.29 29.51 17.43
N ALA A 648 -8.99 29.80 17.53
CA ALA A 648 -8.06 28.98 18.30
C ALA A 648 -8.29 29.09 19.82
N ASP A 649 -8.68 30.26 20.33
CA ASP A 649 -9.14 30.45 21.72
C ASP A 649 -10.14 31.62 21.81
N PRO A 650 -11.43 31.35 21.52
CA PRO A 650 -12.44 32.40 21.41
C PRO A 650 -12.64 33.16 22.72
N LYS A 651 -12.51 32.49 23.87
CA LYS A 651 -12.75 33.09 25.18
C LYS A 651 -11.61 34.05 25.55
N PHE A 652 -10.37 33.64 25.30
CA PHE A 652 -9.20 34.49 25.52
C PHE A 652 -9.24 35.74 24.63
N TRP A 653 -9.39 35.58 23.32
CA TRP A 653 -9.34 36.71 22.39
C TRP A 653 -10.50 37.69 22.57
N ARG A 654 -11.71 37.22 22.91
CA ARG A 654 -12.82 38.10 23.30
C ARG A 654 -12.49 38.93 24.54
N GLN A 655 -11.84 38.34 25.54
CA GLN A 655 -11.42 39.09 26.74
C GLN A 655 -10.35 40.13 26.41
N ILE A 656 -9.42 39.84 25.49
CA ILE A 656 -8.40 40.81 25.04
C ILE A 656 -9.04 41.97 24.26
N PHE A 657 -9.84 41.69 23.23
CA PHE A 657 -10.36 42.71 22.32
C PHE A 657 -11.64 43.43 22.81
N LEU A 658 -12.51 42.74 23.56
CA LEU A 658 -13.77 43.30 24.07
C LEU A 658 -13.74 43.57 25.58
N GLY A 659 -13.08 42.68 26.35
CA GLY A 659 -13.03 42.75 27.81
C GLY A 659 -11.92 43.62 28.38
N GLY A 660 -11.03 44.18 27.55
CA GLY A 660 -9.89 45.01 27.99
C GLY A 660 -8.84 44.26 28.82
N ARG A 661 -8.86 42.93 28.81
CA ARG A 661 -7.87 42.10 29.52
C ARG A 661 -6.50 42.30 28.89
N LYS A 662 -5.47 42.49 29.71
CA LYS A 662 -4.06 42.52 29.27
C LYS A 662 -3.41 41.15 29.45
N ASN A 663 -2.68 40.68 28.44
CA ASN A 663 -1.77 39.55 28.62
C ASN A 663 -0.41 40.07 29.11
N ARG A 664 -0.11 39.85 30.39
CA ARG A 664 1.12 40.34 31.03
C ARG A 664 2.38 39.54 30.66
N SER A 665 2.20 38.31 30.15
CA SER A 665 3.31 37.43 29.76
C SER A 665 3.75 37.61 28.30
N ASP A 666 2.83 38.07 27.44
CA ASP A 666 3.10 38.44 26.05
C ASP A 666 2.13 39.55 25.63
N PRO A 667 2.53 40.83 25.76
CA PRO A 667 1.62 41.96 25.56
C PRO A 667 1.10 42.07 24.11
N TYR A 668 -0.20 42.33 23.94
CA TYR A 668 -0.84 42.53 22.63
C TYR A 668 -1.24 43.98 22.37
N ASP A 669 -0.99 44.91 23.28
CA ASP A 669 -1.54 46.27 23.25
C ASP A 669 -1.32 46.98 21.90
N ASN A 670 -0.14 46.82 21.29
CA ASN A 670 0.19 47.40 19.99
C ASN A 670 -0.52 46.71 18.81
N ILE A 671 -0.68 45.38 18.87
CA ILE A 671 -1.41 44.59 17.87
C ILE A 671 -2.91 44.93 17.93
N VAL A 672 -3.46 45.00 19.14
CA VAL A 672 -4.83 45.45 19.41
C VAL A 672 -5.06 46.85 18.88
N ARG A 673 -4.11 47.77 19.07
CA ARG A 673 -4.20 49.14 18.56
C ARG A 673 -4.27 49.21 17.03
N VAL A 674 -3.50 48.38 16.32
CA VAL A 674 -3.49 48.35 14.86
C VAL A 674 -4.77 47.73 14.29
N LEU A 675 -5.28 46.66 14.90
CA LEU A 675 -6.53 46.05 14.49
C LEU A 675 -7.74 46.95 14.82
N GLY A 676 -7.64 47.75 15.88
CA GLY A 676 -8.55 48.85 16.21
C GLY A 676 -10.01 48.41 16.27
N ASP A 677 -10.92 49.28 15.79
CA ASP A 677 -12.35 48.99 15.78
C ASP A 677 -12.76 47.88 14.79
N LYS A 678 -11.91 47.56 13.80
CA LYS A 678 -12.19 46.45 12.87
C LYS A 678 -12.23 45.10 13.61
N ALA A 679 -11.37 44.89 14.61
CA ALA A 679 -11.40 43.69 15.42
C ALA A 679 -12.76 43.50 16.14
N LYS A 680 -13.36 44.60 16.63
CA LYS A 680 -14.68 44.54 17.29
C LYS A 680 -15.76 44.17 16.30
N ILE A 681 -15.79 44.83 15.14
CA ILE A 681 -16.73 44.53 14.05
C ILE A 681 -16.62 43.07 13.61
N TRP A 682 -15.40 42.55 13.47
CA TRP A 682 -15.17 41.15 13.07
C TRP A 682 -15.49 40.13 14.15
N LEU A 683 -15.50 40.51 15.43
CA LEU A 683 -15.91 39.63 16.54
C LEU A 683 -17.43 39.61 16.73
N GLU A 684 -18.13 40.65 16.29
CA GLU A 684 -19.60 40.78 16.33
C GLU A 684 -20.28 40.08 15.14
N LYS A 685 -19.61 40.02 13.99
CA LYS A 685 -19.97 39.17 12.84
C LYS A 685 -19.70 37.69 13.14
#